data_AF-A0A6H5KBS9-F1
#
_entry.id   AF-A0A6H5KBS9-F1
#
_cell.length_a   1.000
_cell.length_b   1.000
_cell.length_c   1.000
_cell.angle_alpha   90.00
_cell.angle_beta   90.00
_cell.angle_gamma   90.00
#
_symmetry.space_group_name_H-M   'P 1'
#
loop_
_entity.id
_entity.type
_entity.pdbx_description
1 polymer ?
#
loop_
_entity_poly.entity_id
_entity_poly.type
_entity_poly.pdbx_seq_one_letter_code
_entity_poly.pdbx_strand_id
1 'polypeptide(L)'
;MGVQRFAEELAAEYGVEWGKSVPLPVSVKLTDFDENEACADVPFRELVGSLMWLATQTRPDIANAVRAVARYCASPQMVHWKAALGILGYVRWTSWMGITFERGVVTGMSLQVFVDADYASKAADRRSVSGGLVMCGGGCVTWFSRTQKCVTLSTTEAEYVAIADVLKGVLFLRQGWRFMLPDAGMPCIPVFEDNQGAIQIAQNPITNSNSKHIDVRHHFIRELVMRKEISITHVTSEFQHADFLTKAISKESFALHRYFVMNLHRRTVQYRTDTQRGLHTATRQQCMPYRWSMARLALAYLAALRTVSAVTIEANTRAAFVRAPLSIPSTRSYGSTRRSWHSRTSRSRSCTSRVRRYCAAATPGEGAEDDSSQDPVEGSGGGKDAGAGDEGGEEEGKTIADITAPVANNADHMVSAVAGNGQVVARAVTARNLLQDALIRQDLYPLAADALGRVMVCTMLMAGGLKDRETFQLTFSGSGPLGGVVAISDGEGGVRGYVTNGKVELPLKDNGNQDVAQGIGEGLLKVVRNHPDYQRPYTGITALKTGEVAYDAASYLAESEQKSCAIAAGCFVTDALVRQAGGYMLETLPEASEETEKAVINNIAKLLARSSDPSDLMGRGMTPISIVESLLEGLGGVGAITYKRPEFLCHCSDERVYTALKLLEKTEVEELVKKDEAIEVKCEFCGKLYRLSAEDVVKELKLTPLQDP
;
A
#
# COMPACT_ATOMS: atom_id res chain seq x y z
N MET A 1 -32.40 -30.97 -10.05
CA MET A 1 -33.46 -31.66 -9.30
C MET A 1 -32.92 -32.48 -8.13
N GLY A 2 -31.93 -33.38 -8.32
CA GLY A 2 -31.46 -34.29 -7.25
C GLY A 2 -31.10 -33.64 -5.89
N VAL A 3 -30.27 -32.58 -5.87
CA VAL A 3 -29.79 -31.94 -4.62
C VAL A 3 -30.91 -31.38 -3.76
N GLN A 4 -31.90 -30.70 -4.37
CA GLN A 4 -33.03 -30.14 -3.65
C GLN A 4 -33.88 -31.24 -3.02
N ARG A 5 -34.16 -32.30 -3.80
CA ARG A 5 -34.91 -33.45 -3.33
C ARG A 5 -34.19 -34.15 -2.17
N PHE A 6 -32.89 -34.38 -2.28
CA PHE A 6 -32.07 -34.93 -1.19
C PHE A 6 -32.13 -34.08 0.09
N ALA A 7 -32.03 -32.75 -0.04
CA ALA A 7 -32.13 -31.82 1.09
C ALA A 7 -33.52 -31.81 1.76
N GLU A 8 -34.58 -32.07 0.99
CA GLU A 8 -35.97 -32.14 1.48
C GLU A 8 -36.28 -33.51 2.11
N GLU A 9 -35.81 -34.61 1.51
CA GLU A 9 -35.92 -35.98 2.04
C GLU A 9 -35.12 -36.14 3.35
N LEU A 10 -33.87 -35.67 3.40
CA LEU A 10 -33.03 -35.69 4.62
C LEU A 10 -33.65 -34.86 5.74
N ALA A 11 -34.33 -33.75 5.43
CA ALA A 11 -35.02 -32.96 6.44
C ALA A 11 -36.27 -33.67 6.99
N ALA A 12 -37.01 -34.38 6.13
CA ALA A 12 -38.17 -35.17 6.54
C ALA A 12 -37.77 -36.36 7.41
N GLU A 13 -36.71 -37.08 7.05
CA GLU A 13 -36.14 -38.21 7.81
C GLU A 13 -35.81 -37.83 9.26
N TYR A 14 -35.25 -36.63 9.48
CA TYR A 14 -34.85 -36.12 10.79
C TYR A 14 -35.90 -35.21 11.45
N GLY A 15 -37.13 -35.14 10.91
CA GLY A 15 -38.24 -34.37 11.50
C GLY A 15 -38.05 -32.85 11.53
N VAL A 16 -37.24 -32.28 10.63
CA VAL A 16 -36.89 -30.85 10.61
C VAL A 16 -37.84 -30.05 9.72
N GLU A 17 -38.91 -29.53 10.31
CA GLU A 17 -39.93 -28.73 9.61
C GLU A 17 -39.53 -27.26 9.40
N TRP A 18 -38.77 -26.66 10.32
CA TRP A 18 -38.59 -25.20 10.42
C TRP A 18 -37.21 -24.71 10.02
N GLY A 19 -37.18 -23.55 9.37
CA GLY A 19 -36.00 -22.98 8.74
C GLY A 19 -35.12 -22.09 9.64
N LYS A 20 -33.80 -22.17 9.48
CA LYS A 20 -32.85 -21.18 10.00
C LYS A 20 -32.30 -20.30 8.88
N SER A 21 -31.94 -19.04 9.18
CA SER A 21 -31.41 -18.10 8.17
C SER A 21 -29.89 -18.18 7.94
N VAL A 22 -29.16 -18.84 8.85
CA VAL A 22 -27.72 -19.16 8.76
C VAL A 22 -27.49 -20.58 9.29
N PRO A 23 -26.47 -21.33 8.82
CA PRO A 23 -26.25 -22.71 9.24
C PRO A 23 -25.75 -22.84 10.69
N LEU A 24 -24.88 -21.92 11.13
CA LEU A 24 -24.41 -21.83 12.50
C LEU A 24 -24.34 -20.35 12.93
N PRO A 25 -25.20 -19.90 13.86
CA PRO A 25 -25.15 -18.52 14.37
C PRO A 25 -23.90 -18.26 15.23
N VAL A 26 -23.37 -17.03 15.17
CA VAL A 26 -22.20 -16.57 15.96
C VAL A 26 -22.37 -16.78 17.47
N SER A 27 -23.61 -16.75 17.97
CA SER A 27 -23.93 -16.97 19.39
C SER A 27 -23.80 -18.43 19.85
N VAL A 28 -23.73 -19.41 18.93
CA VAL A 28 -23.65 -20.83 19.26
C VAL A 28 -22.18 -21.23 19.44
N LYS A 29 -21.78 -21.41 20.71
CA LYS A 29 -20.50 -22.02 21.07
C LYS A 29 -20.69 -23.53 21.21
N LEU A 30 -19.80 -24.30 20.59
CA LEU A 30 -19.70 -25.75 20.78
C LEU A 30 -18.64 -26.00 21.86
N THR A 31 -18.96 -26.83 22.85
CA THR A 31 -18.16 -27.07 24.06
C THR A 31 -17.62 -28.48 24.07
N ASP A 32 -16.36 -28.66 24.49
CA ASP A 32 -15.66 -29.92 24.23
C ASP A 32 -16.08 -31.08 25.14
N PHE A 33 -16.61 -30.82 26.36
CA PHE A 33 -17.16 -31.86 27.25
C PHE A 33 -18.04 -31.29 28.40
N ASP A 34 -19.14 -31.97 28.70
CA ASP A 34 -19.99 -31.84 29.90
C ASP A 34 -20.59 -33.23 30.21
N GLU A 35 -20.28 -33.80 31.38
CA GLU A 35 -20.69 -35.16 31.75
C GLU A 35 -22.22 -35.36 31.80
N ASN A 36 -23.00 -34.28 31.93
CA ASN A 36 -24.45 -34.34 32.12
C ASN A 36 -25.27 -34.23 30.81
N GLU A 37 -24.63 -33.95 29.66
CA GLU A 37 -25.31 -33.73 28.36
C GLU A 37 -24.89 -34.71 27.24
N ALA A 38 -24.45 -35.91 27.60
CA ALA A 38 -24.11 -36.97 26.63
C ALA A 38 -25.31 -37.34 25.73
N CYS A 39 -25.09 -37.44 24.41
CA CYS A 39 -26.15 -37.72 23.44
C CYS A 39 -26.10 -39.20 23.00
N ALA A 40 -26.62 -40.10 23.84
CA ALA A 40 -26.35 -41.54 23.71
C ALA A 40 -27.02 -42.22 22.50
N ASP A 41 -28.23 -41.78 22.11
CA ASP A 41 -29.12 -42.55 21.20
C ASP A 41 -29.54 -41.78 19.93
N VAL A 42 -28.67 -40.94 19.35
CA VAL A 42 -29.00 -40.20 18.10
C VAL A 42 -28.07 -40.56 16.93
N PRO A 43 -28.56 -40.60 15.68
CA PRO A 43 -27.77 -40.85 14.47
C PRO A 43 -26.91 -39.61 14.07
N PHE A 44 -26.12 -39.09 15.01
CA PHE A 44 -25.29 -37.89 14.80
C PHE A 44 -24.27 -38.06 13.66
N ARG A 45 -23.60 -39.22 13.60
CA ARG A 45 -22.55 -39.50 12.61
C ARG A 45 -23.12 -39.63 11.20
N GLU A 46 -24.33 -40.18 11.08
CA GLU A 46 -25.06 -40.33 9.81
C GLU A 46 -25.51 -38.97 9.30
N LEU A 47 -26.16 -38.15 10.15
CA LEU A 47 -26.55 -36.78 9.81
C LEU A 47 -25.36 -35.93 9.36
N VAL A 48 -24.26 -35.97 10.13
CA VAL A 48 -23.03 -35.24 9.77
C VAL A 48 -22.44 -35.76 8.46
N GLY A 49 -22.51 -37.06 8.17
CA GLY A 49 -22.11 -37.64 6.89
C GLY A 49 -22.94 -37.10 5.71
N SER A 50 -24.27 -37.11 5.84
CA SER A 50 -25.19 -36.58 4.82
C SER A 50 -25.02 -35.07 4.59
N LEU A 51 -24.81 -34.31 5.67
CA LEU A 51 -24.47 -32.88 5.58
C LEU A 51 -23.08 -32.64 4.98
N MET A 52 -22.09 -33.50 5.24
CA MET A 52 -20.74 -33.42 4.66
C MET A 52 -20.78 -33.67 3.15
N TRP A 53 -21.63 -34.58 2.68
CA TRP A 53 -21.84 -34.80 1.25
C TRP A 53 -22.36 -33.53 0.56
N LEU A 54 -23.42 -32.92 1.09
CA LEU A 54 -23.91 -31.62 0.60
C LEU A 54 -22.82 -30.54 0.63
N ALA A 55 -22.12 -30.43 1.76
CA ALA A 55 -21.05 -29.46 1.99
C ALA A 55 -19.89 -29.58 1.00
N THR A 56 -19.59 -30.79 0.55
CA THR A 56 -18.46 -31.08 -0.35
C THR A 56 -18.86 -31.04 -1.83
N GLN A 57 -20.11 -31.35 -2.15
CA GLN A 57 -20.56 -31.46 -3.55
C GLN A 57 -21.19 -30.18 -4.10
N THR A 58 -21.98 -29.44 -3.32
CA THR A 58 -22.83 -28.36 -3.87
C THR A 58 -23.12 -27.17 -2.95
N ARG A 59 -22.79 -27.27 -1.66
CA ARG A 59 -23.14 -26.30 -0.60
C ARG A 59 -21.89 -25.79 0.15
N PRO A 60 -21.05 -24.95 -0.48
CA PRO A 60 -19.91 -24.34 0.21
C PRO A 60 -20.34 -23.58 1.47
N ASP A 61 -21.52 -22.97 1.43
CA ASP A 61 -22.10 -22.14 2.47
C ASP A 61 -22.36 -22.86 3.81
N ILE A 62 -22.38 -24.20 3.84
CA ILE A 62 -22.47 -24.97 5.09
C ILE A 62 -21.13 -25.60 5.54
N ALA A 63 -20.06 -25.49 4.73
CA ALA A 63 -18.83 -26.26 4.94
C ALA A 63 -18.17 -26.01 6.30
N ASN A 64 -18.08 -24.76 6.75
CA ASN A 64 -17.52 -24.44 8.06
C ASN A 64 -18.38 -24.94 9.22
N ALA A 65 -19.70 -24.81 9.11
CA ALA A 65 -20.63 -25.29 10.13
C ALA A 65 -20.57 -26.82 10.27
N VAL A 66 -20.51 -27.55 9.15
CA VAL A 66 -20.37 -29.01 9.14
C VAL A 66 -19.01 -29.44 9.68
N ARG A 67 -17.90 -28.78 9.29
CA ARG A 67 -16.57 -28.97 9.91
C ARG A 67 -16.64 -28.78 11.43
N ALA A 68 -17.29 -27.72 11.90
CA ALA A 68 -17.35 -27.36 13.31
C ALA A 68 -18.02 -28.46 14.15
N VAL A 69 -19.12 -29.08 13.68
CA VAL A 69 -19.80 -30.19 14.37
C VAL A 69 -19.12 -31.55 14.16
N ALA A 70 -18.51 -31.80 12.99
CA ALA A 70 -17.89 -33.10 12.67
C ALA A 70 -16.72 -33.49 13.60
N ARG A 71 -16.12 -32.52 14.29
CA ARG A 71 -15.10 -32.75 15.33
C ARG A 71 -15.62 -33.61 16.49
N TYR A 72 -16.93 -33.60 16.74
CA TYR A 72 -17.57 -34.29 17.87
C TYR A 72 -18.15 -35.66 17.51
N CYS A 73 -17.89 -36.19 16.31
CA CYS A 73 -18.37 -37.50 15.86
C CYS A 73 -17.91 -38.69 16.71
N ALA A 74 -16.88 -38.52 17.55
CA ALA A 74 -16.40 -39.57 18.46
C ALA A 74 -17.20 -39.60 19.79
N SER A 75 -17.68 -38.45 20.27
CA SER A 75 -18.44 -38.31 21.51
C SER A 75 -19.37 -37.09 21.40
N PRO A 76 -20.55 -37.24 20.76
CA PRO A 76 -21.48 -36.14 20.57
C PRO A 76 -22.24 -35.81 21.85
N GLN A 77 -22.64 -34.54 21.96
CA GLN A 77 -23.43 -34.02 23.08
C GLN A 77 -24.72 -33.38 22.56
N MET A 78 -25.67 -33.11 23.45
CA MET A 78 -26.96 -32.57 23.07
C MET A 78 -26.83 -31.19 22.37
N VAL A 79 -25.85 -30.36 22.77
CA VAL A 79 -25.47 -29.13 22.06
C VAL A 79 -25.03 -29.40 20.61
N HIS A 80 -24.21 -30.43 20.38
CA HIS A 80 -23.72 -30.82 19.06
C HIS A 80 -24.86 -31.30 18.15
N TRP A 81 -25.77 -32.12 18.70
CA TRP A 81 -26.96 -32.58 17.97
C TRP A 81 -27.89 -31.43 17.59
N LYS A 82 -28.21 -30.53 18.53
CA LYS A 82 -29.00 -29.30 18.28
C LYS A 82 -28.35 -28.39 17.22
N ALA A 83 -27.02 -28.34 17.17
CA ALA A 83 -26.27 -27.62 16.13
C ALA A 83 -26.41 -28.31 14.75
N ALA A 84 -26.24 -29.62 14.67
CA ALA A 84 -26.37 -30.39 13.43
C ALA A 84 -27.79 -30.31 12.84
N LEU A 85 -28.84 -30.48 13.66
CA LEU A 85 -30.24 -30.23 13.26
C LEU A 85 -30.47 -28.77 12.85
N GLY A 86 -29.72 -27.83 13.45
CA GLY A 86 -29.72 -26.41 13.04
C GLY A 86 -29.20 -26.19 11.62
N ILE A 87 -28.11 -26.86 11.25
CA ILE A 87 -27.56 -26.84 9.89
C ILE A 87 -28.56 -27.47 8.91
N LEU A 88 -29.18 -28.60 9.29
CA LEU A 88 -30.22 -29.24 8.47
C LEU A 88 -31.45 -28.33 8.28
N GLY A 89 -31.90 -27.61 9.31
CA GLY A 89 -32.98 -26.62 9.19
C GLY A 89 -32.63 -25.45 8.26
N TYR A 90 -31.38 -25.01 8.25
CA TYR A 90 -30.89 -24.05 7.26
C TYR A 90 -30.88 -24.64 5.83
N VAL A 91 -30.39 -25.88 5.66
CA VAL A 91 -30.40 -26.60 4.39
C VAL A 91 -31.83 -26.77 3.88
N ARG A 92 -32.78 -27.15 4.73
CA ARG A 92 -34.20 -27.31 4.40
C ARG A 92 -34.87 -25.98 4.00
N TRP A 93 -34.53 -24.90 4.69
CA TRP A 93 -34.97 -23.53 4.33
C TRP A 93 -34.35 -23.01 3.03
N THR A 94 -33.31 -23.67 2.53
CA THR A 94 -32.58 -23.26 1.35
C THR A 94 -32.40 -24.42 0.37
N SER A 95 -33.34 -25.37 0.33
CA SER A 95 -33.22 -26.62 -0.45
C SER A 95 -33.02 -26.35 -1.95
N TRP A 96 -33.61 -25.27 -2.46
CA TRP A 96 -33.44 -24.78 -3.82
C TRP A 96 -32.08 -24.11 -4.10
N MET A 97 -31.21 -23.91 -3.12
CA MET A 97 -29.87 -23.32 -3.30
C MET A 97 -28.81 -24.41 -3.52
N GLY A 98 -27.92 -24.14 -4.46
CA GLY A 98 -26.73 -24.91 -4.80
C GLY A 98 -25.87 -24.07 -5.76
N ILE A 99 -24.59 -24.42 -5.94
CA ILE A 99 -23.74 -23.74 -6.93
C ILE A 99 -24.39 -23.80 -8.33
N THR A 100 -24.39 -22.69 -9.05
CA THR A 100 -24.85 -22.60 -10.44
C THR A 100 -23.74 -22.14 -11.39
N PHE A 101 -23.58 -22.87 -12.49
CA PHE A 101 -22.71 -22.49 -13.60
C PHE A 101 -23.54 -21.96 -14.76
N GLU A 102 -23.07 -20.90 -15.42
CA GLU A 102 -23.70 -20.33 -16.61
C GLU A 102 -22.83 -20.58 -17.86
N ARG A 103 -23.46 -20.70 -19.02
CA ARG A 103 -22.74 -20.87 -20.30
C ARG A 103 -22.17 -19.52 -20.75
N GLY A 104 -20.91 -19.26 -20.46
CA GLY A 104 -20.16 -18.10 -20.94
C GLY A 104 -19.41 -18.35 -22.25
N VAL A 105 -18.71 -17.32 -22.73
CA VAL A 105 -17.69 -17.44 -23.79
C VAL A 105 -16.36 -17.80 -23.14
N VAL A 106 -15.56 -18.67 -23.76
CA VAL A 106 -14.28 -19.14 -23.20
C VAL A 106 -13.23 -18.01 -23.12
N THR A 107 -13.27 -17.07 -24.07
CA THR A 107 -12.41 -15.88 -24.10
C THR A 107 -12.67 -14.99 -22.88
N GLY A 108 -11.72 -14.92 -21.95
CA GLY A 108 -11.85 -14.19 -20.70
C GLY A 108 -12.22 -15.03 -19.47
N MET A 109 -12.39 -16.35 -19.63
CA MET A 109 -12.47 -17.24 -18.47
C MET A 109 -11.14 -17.19 -17.69
N SER A 110 -11.21 -17.11 -16.36
CA SER A 110 -10.04 -17.10 -15.48
C SER A 110 -10.35 -17.84 -14.17
N LEU A 111 -9.31 -18.29 -13.48
CA LEU A 111 -9.38 -18.79 -12.11
C LEU A 111 -9.11 -17.64 -11.14
N GLN A 112 -9.91 -17.54 -10.09
CA GLN A 112 -9.74 -16.58 -9.00
C GLN A 112 -9.77 -17.33 -7.68
N VAL A 113 -8.80 -17.10 -6.79
CA VAL A 113 -8.68 -17.83 -5.52
C VAL A 113 -8.93 -16.86 -4.38
N PHE A 114 -9.72 -17.28 -3.39
CA PHE A 114 -9.94 -16.55 -2.13
C PHE A 114 -9.54 -17.47 -0.98
N VAL A 115 -8.88 -16.92 0.04
CA VAL A 115 -8.28 -17.68 1.14
C VAL A 115 -8.24 -16.83 2.41
N ASP A 116 -8.44 -17.48 3.57
CA ASP A 116 -8.55 -16.85 4.91
C ASP A 116 -8.24 -17.89 6.01
N ALA A 117 -7.89 -17.45 7.22
CA ALA A 117 -7.56 -18.31 8.35
C ALA A 117 -8.00 -17.73 9.72
N ASP A 118 -8.98 -18.38 10.36
CA ASP A 118 -9.40 -18.03 11.72
C ASP A 118 -8.35 -18.51 12.75
N TYR A 119 -7.45 -17.59 13.14
CA TYR A 119 -6.27 -17.83 13.95
C TYR A 119 -6.58 -18.36 15.36
N ALA A 120 -5.96 -19.50 15.70
CA ALA A 120 -6.02 -20.12 17.01
C ALA A 120 -7.45 -20.32 17.58
N SER A 121 -8.43 -20.50 16.68
CA SER A 121 -9.86 -20.55 16.99
C SER A 121 -10.32 -21.84 17.67
N LYS A 122 -9.56 -22.95 17.56
CA LYS A 122 -9.85 -24.18 18.32
C LYS A 122 -9.34 -24.05 19.77
N ALA A 123 -10.26 -24.02 20.74
CA ALA A 123 -9.92 -23.83 22.16
C ALA A 123 -8.95 -24.91 22.70
N ALA A 124 -9.23 -26.19 22.44
CA ALA A 124 -8.50 -27.32 23.03
C ALA A 124 -7.00 -27.42 22.64
N ASP A 125 -6.59 -27.00 21.44
CA ASP A 125 -5.20 -27.13 20.97
C ASP A 125 -4.67 -25.91 20.20
N ARG A 126 -5.40 -24.78 20.25
CA ARG A 126 -5.05 -23.48 19.65
C ARG A 126 -4.69 -23.55 18.17
N ARG A 127 -5.19 -24.55 17.44
CA ARG A 127 -5.06 -24.62 15.97
C ARG A 127 -6.00 -23.65 15.27
N SER A 128 -5.48 -23.04 14.21
CA SER A 128 -6.23 -22.17 13.30
C SER A 128 -7.11 -22.97 12.33
N VAL A 129 -8.08 -22.32 11.70
CA VAL A 129 -8.97 -22.93 10.69
C VAL A 129 -8.77 -22.22 9.36
N SER A 130 -8.22 -22.93 8.38
CA SER A 130 -8.07 -22.44 7.00
C SER A 130 -9.33 -22.65 6.18
N GLY A 131 -9.71 -21.63 5.44
CA GLY A 131 -10.76 -21.62 4.45
C GLY A 131 -10.15 -21.23 3.11
N GLY A 132 -10.66 -21.80 2.03
CA GLY A 132 -10.21 -21.44 0.70
C GLY A 132 -11.21 -21.87 -0.35
N LEU A 133 -11.34 -21.08 -1.41
CA LEU A 133 -12.19 -21.38 -2.56
C LEU A 133 -11.57 -20.89 -3.86
N VAL A 134 -11.96 -21.52 -4.96
CA VAL A 134 -11.57 -21.13 -6.31
C VAL A 134 -12.83 -20.91 -7.14
N MET A 135 -12.94 -19.72 -7.72
CA MET A 135 -13.97 -19.33 -8.68
C MET A 135 -13.44 -19.52 -10.11
N CYS A 136 -14.31 -19.95 -11.01
CA CYS A 136 -14.06 -20.04 -12.45
C CYS A 136 -15.31 -19.61 -13.21
N GLY A 137 -15.18 -18.65 -14.13
CA GLY A 137 -16.32 -18.17 -14.93
C GLY A 137 -17.51 -17.67 -14.10
N GLY A 138 -17.24 -17.12 -12.91
CA GLY A 138 -18.26 -16.64 -11.96
C GLY A 138 -18.87 -17.69 -11.02
N GLY A 139 -18.56 -18.99 -11.16
CA GLY A 139 -19.01 -20.05 -10.25
C GLY A 139 -17.88 -20.68 -9.44
N CYS A 140 -18.15 -21.09 -8.20
CA CYS A 140 -17.16 -21.81 -7.38
C CYS A 140 -16.94 -23.24 -7.89
N VAL A 141 -15.68 -23.63 -8.13
CA VAL A 141 -15.30 -24.96 -8.65
C VAL A 141 -14.64 -25.87 -7.61
N THR A 142 -14.03 -25.30 -6.57
CA THR A 142 -13.53 -26.07 -5.42
C THR A 142 -13.46 -25.17 -4.18
N TRP A 143 -13.65 -25.75 -3.01
CA TRP A 143 -13.58 -25.05 -1.72
C TRP A 143 -13.23 -26.02 -0.60
N PHE A 144 -12.78 -25.49 0.54
CA PHE A 144 -12.62 -26.26 1.77
C PHE A 144 -12.75 -25.38 3.02
N SER A 145 -13.05 -26.05 4.14
CA SER A 145 -12.93 -25.52 5.50
C SER A 145 -12.23 -26.59 6.33
N ARG A 146 -11.02 -26.33 6.85
CA ARG A 146 -10.17 -27.35 7.48
C ARG A 146 -9.38 -26.78 8.65
N THR A 147 -9.26 -27.54 9.74
CA THR A 147 -8.36 -27.20 10.86
C THR A 147 -6.92 -27.48 10.47
N GLN A 148 -5.99 -26.56 10.78
CA GLN A 148 -4.60 -26.67 10.37
C GLN A 148 -3.84 -27.83 11.06
N LYS A 149 -2.91 -28.45 10.32
CA LYS A 149 -2.08 -29.56 10.82
C LYS A 149 -0.94 -29.10 11.76
N CYS A 150 -0.58 -27.83 11.74
CA CYS A 150 0.31 -27.17 12.69
C CYS A 150 -0.47 -26.21 13.61
N VAL A 151 0.13 -25.86 14.74
CA VAL A 151 -0.24 -24.65 15.51
C VAL A 151 0.65 -23.54 14.98
N THR A 152 0.08 -22.37 14.73
CA THR A 152 0.82 -21.19 14.25
C THR A 152 1.02 -20.20 15.39
N LEU A 153 2.08 -19.40 15.32
CA LEU A 153 2.48 -18.43 16.35
C LEU A 153 1.96 -17.01 16.05
N SER A 154 1.42 -16.80 14.85
CA SER A 154 0.82 -15.52 14.42
C SER A 154 -0.38 -15.73 13.49
N THR A 155 -1.18 -14.67 13.33
CA THR A 155 -2.24 -14.58 12.31
C THR A 155 -1.66 -14.70 10.91
N THR A 156 -0.63 -13.91 10.60
CA THR A 156 0.10 -13.92 9.32
C THR A 156 0.62 -15.31 8.94
N GLU A 157 1.13 -16.10 9.90
CA GLU A 157 1.52 -17.49 9.64
C GLU A 157 0.30 -18.39 9.35
N ALA A 158 -0.83 -18.18 10.03
CA ALA A 158 -2.05 -18.95 9.78
C ALA A 158 -2.55 -18.75 8.33
N GLU A 159 -2.56 -17.51 7.84
CA GLU A 159 -2.90 -17.19 6.47
C GLU A 159 -1.91 -17.78 5.48
N TYR A 160 -0.61 -17.67 5.77
CA TYR A 160 0.42 -18.25 4.91
C TYR A 160 0.30 -19.78 4.77
N VAL A 161 -0.11 -20.47 5.84
CA VAL A 161 -0.45 -21.90 5.82
C VAL A 161 -1.71 -22.16 4.99
N ALA A 162 -2.72 -21.29 5.06
CA ALA A 162 -3.94 -21.39 4.24
C ALA A 162 -3.65 -21.22 2.74
N ILE A 163 -2.86 -20.22 2.36
CA ILE A 163 -2.38 -19.99 0.98
C ILE A 163 -1.68 -21.25 0.46
N ALA A 164 -0.76 -21.82 1.24
CA ALA A 164 -0.04 -23.04 0.84
C ALA A 164 -0.95 -24.26 0.67
N ASP A 165 -2.05 -24.35 1.42
CA ASP A 165 -3.02 -25.46 1.32
C ASP A 165 -4.01 -25.29 0.17
N VAL A 166 -4.48 -24.07 -0.16
CA VAL A 166 -5.33 -23.84 -1.34
C VAL A 166 -4.56 -24.04 -2.65
N LEU A 167 -3.32 -23.57 -2.72
CA LEU A 167 -2.51 -23.63 -3.94
C LEU A 167 -2.25 -25.05 -4.46
N LYS A 168 -2.20 -26.05 -3.57
CA LYS A 168 -2.11 -27.47 -3.96
C LYS A 168 -3.28 -27.90 -4.83
N GLY A 169 -4.50 -27.42 -4.53
CA GLY A 169 -5.69 -27.64 -5.36
C GLY A 169 -5.68 -26.80 -6.63
N VAL A 170 -5.20 -25.56 -6.56
CA VAL A 170 -5.08 -24.65 -7.71
C VAL A 170 -4.14 -25.22 -8.78
N LEU A 171 -3.00 -25.81 -8.40
CA LEU A 171 -2.08 -26.43 -9.36
C LEU A 171 -2.70 -27.62 -10.10
N PHE A 172 -3.52 -28.44 -9.43
CA PHE A 172 -4.28 -29.50 -10.08
C PHE A 172 -5.28 -28.95 -11.10
N LEU A 173 -6.04 -27.89 -10.73
CA LEU A 173 -6.95 -27.21 -11.65
C LEU A 173 -6.21 -26.55 -12.84
N ARG A 174 -5.01 -25.99 -12.59
CA ARG A 174 -4.14 -25.39 -13.61
C ARG A 174 -3.67 -26.44 -14.63
N GLN A 175 -3.35 -27.66 -14.18
CA GLN A 175 -3.02 -28.77 -15.08
C GLN A 175 -4.26 -29.25 -15.87
N GLY A 176 -5.42 -29.39 -15.21
CA GLY A 176 -6.68 -29.73 -15.87
C GLY A 176 -7.10 -28.73 -16.93
N TRP A 177 -6.92 -27.43 -16.67
CA TRP A 177 -7.15 -26.37 -17.66
C TRP A 177 -6.25 -26.52 -18.88
N ARG A 178 -4.94 -26.70 -18.70
CA ARG A 178 -3.99 -26.88 -19.82
C ARG A 178 -4.33 -28.09 -20.70
N PHE A 179 -4.97 -29.11 -20.11
CA PHE A 179 -5.45 -30.28 -20.83
C PHE A 179 -6.78 -30.02 -21.58
N MET A 180 -7.75 -29.35 -20.93
CA MET A 180 -9.08 -29.11 -21.51
C MET A 180 -9.13 -27.91 -22.47
N LEU A 181 -8.24 -26.94 -22.31
CA LEU A 181 -8.21 -25.65 -23.01
C LEU A 181 -6.78 -25.31 -23.48
N PRO A 182 -6.17 -26.12 -24.36
CA PRO A 182 -4.77 -25.92 -24.79
C PRO A 182 -4.56 -24.57 -25.49
N ASP A 183 -5.53 -24.14 -26.32
CA ASP A 183 -5.42 -22.93 -27.15
C ASP A 183 -5.81 -21.63 -26.41
N ALA A 184 -6.42 -21.73 -25.22
CA ALA A 184 -6.90 -20.56 -24.48
C ALA A 184 -5.78 -19.81 -23.73
N GLY A 185 -4.57 -20.38 -23.68
CA GLY A 185 -3.53 -19.97 -22.75
C GLY A 185 -3.92 -20.25 -21.29
N MET A 186 -3.01 -19.91 -20.38
CA MET A 186 -3.25 -19.98 -18.93
C MET A 186 -2.81 -18.64 -18.32
N PRO A 187 -3.73 -17.78 -17.88
CA PRO A 187 -3.37 -16.52 -17.22
C PRO A 187 -2.68 -16.77 -15.87
N CYS A 188 -2.04 -15.73 -15.35
CA CYS A 188 -1.62 -15.68 -13.95
C CYS A 188 -2.87 -15.74 -13.05
N ILE A 189 -2.85 -16.57 -12.02
CA ILE A 189 -4.02 -16.82 -11.16
C ILE A 189 -3.99 -15.86 -9.95
N PRO A 190 -4.91 -14.89 -9.85
CA PRO A 190 -5.00 -14.04 -8.66
C PRO A 190 -5.45 -14.83 -7.43
N VAL A 191 -4.73 -14.62 -6.33
CA VAL A 191 -5.01 -15.12 -4.97
C VAL A 191 -5.31 -13.92 -4.08
N PHE A 192 -6.57 -13.81 -3.67
CA PHE A 192 -7.11 -12.74 -2.86
C PHE A 192 -6.98 -13.07 -1.36
N GLU A 193 -6.22 -12.22 -0.67
CA GLU A 193 -5.78 -12.34 0.72
C GLU A 193 -6.04 -11.00 1.42
N ASP A 194 -6.47 -10.97 2.68
CA ASP A 194 -6.68 -9.71 3.42
C ASP A 194 -5.55 -9.39 4.41
N ASN A 195 -4.74 -10.38 4.77
CA ASN A 195 -3.60 -10.21 5.65
C ASN A 195 -2.36 -9.72 4.90
N GLN A 196 -2.16 -8.40 4.93
CA GLN A 196 -0.97 -7.71 4.38
C GLN A 196 0.37 -8.35 4.78
N GLY A 197 0.49 -8.89 6.00
CA GLY A 197 1.70 -9.59 6.42
C GLY A 197 1.97 -10.86 5.62
N ALA A 198 0.93 -11.64 5.29
CA ALA A 198 1.07 -12.86 4.50
C ALA A 198 1.43 -12.55 3.03
N ILE A 199 0.84 -11.48 2.49
CA ILE A 199 1.14 -10.93 1.16
C ILE A 199 2.62 -10.51 1.09
N GLN A 200 3.10 -9.73 2.06
CA GLN A 200 4.48 -9.28 2.14
C GLN A 200 5.48 -10.45 2.23
N ILE A 201 5.16 -11.51 2.98
CA ILE A 201 6.02 -12.71 3.06
C ILE A 201 6.05 -13.49 1.73
N ALA A 202 4.95 -13.50 0.97
CA ALA A 202 4.91 -14.15 -0.35
C ALA A 202 5.69 -13.38 -1.42
N GLN A 203 5.77 -12.05 -1.30
CA GLN A 203 6.40 -11.17 -2.29
C GLN A 203 7.89 -10.87 -1.99
N ASN A 204 8.30 -10.81 -0.71
CA ASN A 204 9.66 -10.39 -0.35
C ASN A 204 10.67 -11.55 -0.29
N PRO A 205 11.91 -11.36 -0.82
CA PRO A 205 12.92 -12.41 -0.83
C PRO A 205 13.65 -12.64 0.50
N ILE A 206 13.54 -11.71 1.46
CA ILE A 206 14.38 -11.63 2.66
C ILE A 206 13.95 -12.67 3.72
N THR A 207 14.72 -13.74 3.85
CA THR A 207 14.59 -14.70 4.95
C THR A 207 15.18 -14.13 6.23
N ASN A 208 14.33 -13.69 7.16
CA ASN A 208 14.72 -13.57 8.57
C ASN A 208 15.03 -14.96 9.13
N SER A 209 16.04 -15.07 9.98
CA SER A 209 16.63 -16.34 10.47
C SER A 209 15.69 -17.23 11.32
N ASN A 210 14.45 -16.81 11.56
CA ASN A 210 13.55 -17.38 12.57
C ASN A 210 12.39 -18.22 11.98
N SER A 211 12.29 -18.36 10.66
CA SER A 211 11.15 -19.01 9.97
C SER A 211 11.35 -20.50 9.61
N LYS A 212 12.40 -21.16 10.13
CA LYS A 212 12.84 -22.53 9.75
C LYS A 212 11.77 -23.63 9.72
N HIS A 213 10.64 -23.47 10.40
CA HIS A 213 9.53 -24.42 10.43
C HIS A 213 8.50 -24.21 9.30
N ILE A 214 8.59 -23.11 8.54
CA ILE A 214 7.68 -22.71 7.46
C ILE A 214 8.41 -22.61 6.11
N ASP A 215 9.74 -22.53 6.08
CA ASP A 215 10.59 -22.33 4.89
C ASP A 215 10.13 -23.08 3.63
N VAL A 216 9.78 -24.37 3.73
CA VAL A 216 9.29 -25.18 2.58
C VAL A 216 8.03 -24.59 1.94
N ARG A 217 7.09 -24.05 2.73
CA ARG A 217 5.90 -23.34 2.21
C ARG A 217 6.28 -21.98 1.62
N HIS A 218 7.27 -21.29 2.21
CA HIS A 218 7.76 -20.01 1.68
C HIS A 218 8.37 -20.19 0.29
N HIS A 219 9.24 -21.18 0.13
CA HIS A 219 9.81 -21.51 -1.18
C HIS A 219 8.73 -21.92 -2.18
N PHE A 220 7.78 -22.78 -1.79
CA PHE A 220 6.69 -23.22 -2.66
C PHE A 220 5.81 -22.05 -3.18
N ILE A 221 5.35 -21.16 -2.29
CA ILE A 221 4.53 -20.01 -2.70
C ILE A 221 5.34 -19.05 -3.58
N ARG A 222 6.57 -18.73 -3.17
CA ARG A 222 7.46 -17.80 -3.89
C ARG A 222 7.83 -18.32 -5.29
N GLU A 223 8.08 -19.61 -5.44
CA GLU A 223 8.39 -20.24 -6.73
C GLU A 223 7.26 -20.04 -7.74
N LEU A 224 6.00 -20.18 -7.31
CA LEU A 224 4.81 -19.96 -8.15
C LEU A 224 4.61 -18.47 -8.51
N VAL A 225 4.91 -17.55 -7.59
CA VAL A 225 4.87 -16.10 -7.85
C VAL A 225 5.98 -15.70 -8.82
N MET A 226 7.22 -16.16 -8.61
CA MET A 226 8.37 -15.88 -9.49
C MET A 226 8.16 -16.39 -10.93
N ARG A 227 7.54 -17.56 -11.08
CA ARG A 227 7.17 -18.12 -12.40
C ARG A 227 5.95 -17.44 -13.05
N LYS A 228 5.37 -16.40 -12.42
CA LYS A 228 4.13 -15.73 -12.85
C LYS A 228 2.95 -16.70 -13.02
N GLU A 229 2.91 -17.78 -12.23
CA GLU A 229 1.81 -18.74 -12.25
C GLU A 229 0.63 -18.26 -11.38
N ILE A 230 0.95 -17.54 -10.30
CA ILE A 230 -0.01 -16.92 -9.38
C ILE A 230 0.42 -15.49 -9.04
N SER A 231 -0.53 -14.65 -8.63
CA SER A 231 -0.29 -13.33 -8.05
C SER A 231 -1.07 -13.20 -6.74
N ILE A 232 -0.39 -12.85 -5.64
CA ILE A 232 -1.09 -12.54 -4.38
C ILE A 232 -1.52 -11.07 -4.41
N THR A 233 -2.80 -10.80 -4.21
CA THR A 233 -3.43 -9.48 -4.30
C THR A 233 -4.25 -9.22 -3.04
N HIS A 234 -4.14 -8.01 -2.48
CA HIS A 234 -4.93 -7.63 -1.32
C HIS A 234 -6.42 -7.47 -1.65
N VAL A 235 -7.29 -8.01 -0.80
CA VAL A 235 -8.73 -7.76 -0.78
C VAL A 235 -9.12 -7.26 0.62
N THR A 236 -10.10 -6.37 0.74
CA THR A 236 -10.60 -5.98 2.07
C THR A 236 -11.45 -7.12 2.65
N SER A 237 -11.49 -7.26 3.98
CA SER A 237 -12.26 -8.32 4.64
C SER A 237 -13.76 -8.34 4.27
N GLU A 238 -14.35 -7.19 3.91
CA GLU A 238 -15.73 -7.11 3.39
C GLU A 238 -15.94 -7.88 2.07
N PHE A 239 -14.88 -8.04 1.27
CA PHE A 239 -14.86 -8.78 0.02
C PHE A 239 -14.03 -10.08 0.09
N GLN A 240 -13.56 -10.46 1.28
CA GLN A 240 -12.89 -11.74 1.50
C GLN A 240 -13.92 -12.88 1.46
N HIS A 241 -14.15 -13.46 0.29
CA HIS A 241 -15.16 -14.49 0.10
C HIS A 241 -14.84 -15.83 0.80
N ALA A 242 -13.63 -16.02 1.34
CA ALA A 242 -13.31 -17.17 2.18
C ALA A 242 -13.78 -17.04 3.65
N ASP A 243 -14.20 -15.86 4.12
CA ASP A 243 -14.56 -15.60 5.53
C ASP A 243 -15.53 -16.61 6.15
N PHE A 244 -16.62 -16.95 5.46
CA PHE A 244 -17.60 -17.91 5.99
C PHE A 244 -17.10 -19.36 6.03
N LEU A 245 -15.95 -19.64 5.41
CA LEU A 245 -15.29 -20.95 5.46
C LEU A 245 -14.41 -21.11 6.71
N THR A 246 -14.07 -20.05 7.44
CA THR A 246 -13.20 -20.12 8.62
C THR A 246 -13.95 -19.84 9.92
N LYS A 247 -14.67 -18.71 9.97
CA LYS A 247 -15.33 -18.13 11.13
C LYS A 247 -16.85 -18.04 10.95
N ALA A 248 -17.56 -17.81 12.05
CA ALA A 248 -18.99 -17.52 12.00
C ALA A 248 -19.19 -16.00 11.89
N ILE A 249 -19.86 -15.56 10.82
CA ILE A 249 -19.98 -14.14 10.47
C ILE A 249 -21.43 -13.64 10.58
N SER A 250 -21.64 -12.32 10.39
CA SER A 250 -22.97 -11.72 10.45
C SER A 250 -23.89 -12.29 9.35
N LYS A 251 -25.20 -12.23 9.58
CA LYS A 251 -26.22 -12.77 8.65
C LYS A 251 -26.17 -12.07 7.30
N GLU A 252 -25.85 -10.78 7.31
CA GLU A 252 -25.80 -9.89 6.16
C GLU A 252 -24.56 -10.20 5.29
N SER A 253 -23.37 -10.27 5.90
CA SER A 253 -22.12 -10.68 5.23
C SER A 253 -22.23 -12.12 4.72
N PHE A 254 -22.71 -13.07 5.54
CA PHE A 254 -22.94 -14.45 5.12
C PHE A 254 -23.85 -14.55 3.88
N ALA A 255 -24.92 -13.75 3.82
CA ALA A 255 -25.80 -13.73 2.66
C ALA A 255 -25.10 -13.21 1.39
N LEU A 256 -24.21 -12.22 1.52
CA LEU A 256 -23.42 -11.64 0.43
C LEU A 256 -22.38 -12.63 -0.12
N HIS A 257 -21.50 -13.19 0.73
CA HIS A 257 -20.47 -14.11 0.23
C HIS A 257 -21.09 -15.39 -0.34
N ARG A 258 -22.17 -15.92 0.27
CA ARG A 258 -22.94 -17.03 -0.29
C ARG A 258 -23.50 -16.72 -1.68
N TYR A 259 -24.07 -15.54 -1.89
CA TYR A 259 -24.66 -15.14 -3.18
C TYR A 259 -23.62 -15.10 -4.30
N PHE A 260 -22.43 -14.57 -3.99
CA PHE A 260 -21.28 -14.55 -4.90
C PHE A 260 -20.75 -15.96 -5.18
N VAL A 261 -20.34 -16.71 -4.15
CA VAL A 261 -19.66 -18.01 -4.29
C VAL A 261 -20.57 -19.06 -4.94
N MET A 262 -21.87 -19.07 -4.63
CA MET A 262 -22.83 -19.98 -5.25
C MET A 262 -23.40 -19.46 -6.58
N ASN A 263 -23.00 -18.26 -7.02
CA ASN A 263 -23.38 -17.62 -8.28
C ASN A 263 -24.90 -17.52 -8.51
N LEU A 264 -25.64 -17.00 -7.53
CA LEU A 264 -27.11 -17.08 -7.52
C LEU A 264 -27.83 -16.03 -8.40
N HIS A 265 -27.13 -15.39 -9.33
CA HIS A 265 -27.54 -14.16 -10.02
C HIS A 265 -28.87 -14.26 -10.79
N ARG A 266 -29.12 -15.32 -11.57
CA ARG A 266 -30.31 -15.41 -12.45
C ARG A 266 -31.55 -16.09 -11.84
N ARG A 267 -31.44 -16.88 -10.77
CA ARG A 267 -32.63 -17.55 -10.16
C ARG A 267 -33.65 -16.56 -9.62
N THR A 268 -33.21 -15.35 -9.27
CA THR A 268 -34.06 -14.21 -8.88
C THR A 268 -34.99 -13.71 -9.99
N VAL A 269 -34.68 -13.99 -11.25
CA VAL A 269 -35.44 -13.54 -12.44
C VAL A 269 -36.40 -14.64 -12.92
N GLN A 270 -35.94 -15.88 -12.99
CA GLN A 270 -36.71 -17.00 -13.58
C GLN A 270 -37.95 -17.41 -12.77
N TYR A 271 -37.95 -17.25 -11.44
CA TYR A 271 -39.14 -17.52 -10.62
C TYR A 271 -40.34 -16.60 -10.94
N ARG A 272 -40.15 -15.56 -11.78
CA ARG A 272 -41.18 -14.60 -12.18
C ARG A 272 -42.05 -15.08 -13.35
N THR A 273 -41.67 -16.13 -14.08
CA THR A 273 -42.45 -16.66 -15.22
C THR A 273 -43.31 -17.88 -14.85
N ASP A 274 -42.82 -18.77 -13.99
CA ASP A 274 -43.45 -20.10 -13.82
C ASP A 274 -44.48 -20.18 -12.67
N THR A 275 -44.67 -19.11 -11.88
CA THR A 275 -45.64 -19.08 -10.77
C THR A 275 -46.88 -18.22 -11.03
N GLN A 276 -47.39 -18.22 -12.27
CA GLN A 276 -48.70 -17.65 -12.62
C GLN A 276 -49.83 -18.67 -12.80
N ARG A 277 -49.65 -19.94 -12.41
CA ARG A 277 -50.75 -20.93 -12.31
C ARG A 277 -50.65 -21.76 -11.02
N GLY A 278 -51.61 -21.56 -10.11
CA GLY A 278 -51.89 -22.49 -9.01
C GLY A 278 -51.64 -21.96 -7.58
N LEU A 279 -52.74 -21.84 -6.83
CA LEU A 279 -52.92 -21.65 -5.38
C LEU A 279 -51.75 -22.14 -4.47
N HIS A 280 -51.35 -21.48 -3.38
CA HIS A 280 -52.18 -21.06 -2.24
C HIS A 280 -51.59 -19.88 -1.41
N THR A 281 -52.46 -19.23 -0.64
CA THR A 281 -52.20 -18.05 0.20
C THR A 281 -51.93 -18.41 1.67
N ALA A 282 -50.67 -18.34 2.18
CA ALA A 282 -50.38 -18.17 3.64
C ALA A 282 -48.88 -17.97 4.04
N THR A 283 -47.98 -17.33 3.27
CA THR A 283 -46.59 -17.10 3.78
C THR A 283 -45.82 -15.91 3.17
N ARG A 284 -46.49 -15.02 2.43
CA ARG A 284 -45.80 -14.07 1.53
C ARG A 284 -45.21 -12.81 2.19
N GLN A 285 -45.36 -12.63 3.50
CA GLN A 285 -45.25 -11.31 4.14
C GLN A 285 -43.98 -11.06 4.97
N GLN A 286 -43.13 -12.08 5.21
CA GLN A 286 -41.90 -11.92 6.01
C GLN A 286 -40.58 -11.84 5.20
N CYS A 287 -40.61 -12.05 3.87
CA CYS A 287 -39.41 -12.01 3.02
C CYS A 287 -39.25 -10.72 2.18
N MET A 288 -40.04 -9.67 2.45
CA MET A 288 -40.07 -8.44 1.64
C MET A 288 -38.92 -7.43 1.88
N PRO A 289 -38.34 -7.22 3.09
CA PRO A 289 -37.41 -6.10 3.31
C PRO A 289 -36.08 -6.17 2.55
N TYR A 290 -35.55 -7.39 2.32
CA TYR A 290 -34.18 -7.58 1.81
C TYR A 290 -34.03 -7.54 0.28
N ARG A 291 -35.13 -7.50 -0.50
CA ARG A 291 -35.06 -7.55 -1.97
C ARG A 291 -34.63 -6.24 -2.62
N TRP A 292 -34.84 -5.10 -1.95
CA TRP A 292 -34.50 -3.77 -2.48
C TRP A 292 -33.12 -3.28 -2.03
N SER A 293 -32.62 -3.74 -0.87
CA SER A 293 -31.28 -3.41 -0.40
C SER A 293 -30.20 -4.20 -1.13
N MET A 294 -30.34 -5.52 -1.30
CA MET A 294 -29.28 -6.35 -1.89
C MET A 294 -29.11 -6.14 -3.41
N ALA A 295 -30.19 -5.86 -4.16
CA ALA A 295 -30.06 -5.47 -5.56
C ALA A 295 -29.42 -4.08 -5.71
N ARG A 296 -29.71 -3.15 -4.77
CA ARG A 296 -29.01 -1.86 -4.69
C ARG A 296 -27.56 -2.02 -4.24
N LEU A 297 -27.21 -2.96 -3.36
CA LEU A 297 -25.82 -3.25 -2.98
C LEU A 297 -25.05 -3.90 -4.10
N ALA A 298 -25.63 -4.85 -4.85
CA ALA A 298 -25.00 -5.43 -6.03
C ALA A 298 -24.85 -4.40 -7.17
N LEU A 299 -25.84 -3.54 -7.40
CA LEU A 299 -25.72 -2.41 -8.32
C LEU A 299 -24.81 -1.29 -7.80
N ALA A 300 -24.71 -1.09 -6.48
CA ALA A 300 -23.76 -0.16 -5.86
C ALA A 300 -22.35 -0.74 -5.76
N TYR A 301 -22.19 -2.06 -5.88
CA TYR A 301 -20.90 -2.75 -6.00
C TYR A 301 -20.42 -2.74 -7.45
N LEU A 302 -21.30 -3.04 -8.40
CA LEU A 302 -21.05 -2.79 -9.84
C LEU A 302 -20.91 -1.30 -10.16
N ALA A 303 -21.56 -0.41 -9.40
CA ALA A 303 -21.33 1.02 -9.45
C ALA A 303 -20.10 1.44 -8.66
N ALA A 304 -19.70 0.78 -7.56
CA ALA A 304 -18.42 1.04 -6.89
C ALA A 304 -17.25 0.71 -7.82
N LEU A 305 -17.32 -0.43 -8.51
CA LEU A 305 -16.43 -0.79 -9.62
C LEU A 305 -16.49 0.19 -10.81
N ARG A 306 -17.48 1.11 -10.86
CA ARG A 306 -17.59 2.22 -11.83
C ARG A 306 -17.42 3.62 -11.22
N THR A 307 -17.35 3.78 -9.90
CA THR A 307 -17.13 5.04 -9.17
C THR A 307 -15.78 5.08 -8.49
N VAL A 308 -15.02 3.98 -8.53
CA VAL A 308 -13.55 4.03 -8.63
C VAL A 308 -13.11 4.84 -9.87
N SER A 309 -14.00 5.11 -10.84
CA SER A 309 -13.79 6.09 -11.92
C SER A 309 -14.23 7.53 -11.56
N ALA A 310 -14.47 7.86 -10.29
CA ALA A 310 -14.72 9.24 -9.87
C ALA A 310 -13.39 9.99 -9.66
N VAL A 311 -12.87 10.57 -10.74
CA VAL A 311 -11.65 11.41 -10.79
C VAL A 311 -10.34 10.66 -10.45
N THR A 312 -10.12 9.53 -11.11
CA THR A 312 -8.82 9.40 -11.78
C THR A 312 -8.77 10.47 -12.88
N ILE A 313 -7.93 11.48 -12.71
CA ILE A 313 -7.45 12.27 -13.85
C ILE A 313 -6.83 11.25 -14.82
N GLU A 314 -7.18 11.32 -16.11
CA GLU A 314 -6.86 10.28 -17.09
C GLU A 314 -5.37 9.92 -17.07
N ALA A 315 -5.05 8.64 -17.32
CA ALA A 315 -3.71 8.05 -17.25
C ALA A 315 -2.69 8.55 -18.30
N ASN A 316 -2.89 9.77 -18.81
CA ASN A 316 -2.08 10.48 -19.80
C ASN A 316 -1.51 11.82 -19.29
N THR A 317 -1.73 12.20 -18.01
CA THR A 317 -1.30 13.51 -17.48
C THR A 317 -0.06 13.44 -16.58
N ARG A 318 0.83 14.44 -16.72
CA ARG A 318 2.07 14.62 -15.91
C ARG A 318 1.82 15.07 -14.44
N ALA A 319 0.57 15.05 -14.01
CA ALA A 319 0.11 15.44 -12.68
C ALA A 319 -0.93 14.44 -12.17
N ALA A 320 -0.80 14.04 -10.91
CA ALA A 320 -1.66 13.07 -10.27
C ALA A 320 -2.04 13.55 -8.87
N PHE A 321 -3.32 13.40 -8.49
CA PHE A 321 -3.79 13.50 -7.10
C PHE A 321 -4.28 12.12 -6.67
N VAL A 322 -3.71 11.58 -5.60
CA VAL A 322 -4.07 10.28 -5.06
C VAL A 322 -4.43 10.44 -3.58
N ARG A 323 -5.67 10.11 -3.24
CA ARG A 323 -6.21 10.20 -1.89
C ARG A 323 -5.92 8.91 -1.13
N ALA A 324 -5.35 9.03 0.08
CA ALA A 324 -5.19 7.91 0.98
C ALA A 324 -6.56 7.45 1.56
N PRO A 325 -6.75 6.15 1.83
CA PRO A 325 -7.96 5.67 2.49
C PRO A 325 -8.08 6.23 3.92
N LEU A 326 -9.27 6.71 4.27
CA LEU A 326 -9.54 7.26 5.61
C LEU A 326 -9.38 6.19 6.70
N SER A 327 -8.57 6.49 7.71
CA SER A 327 -8.43 5.65 8.90
C SER A 327 -9.64 5.82 9.83
N ILE A 328 -10.23 4.70 10.25
CA ILE A 328 -11.38 4.71 11.16
C ILE A 328 -10.87 4.98 12.59
N PRO A 329 -11.31 6.05 13.27
CA PRO A 329 -10.85 6.34 14.63
C PRO A 329 -11.41 5.30 15.63
N SER A 330 -10.51 4.70 16.41
CA SER A 330 -10.86 3.68 17.42
C SER A 330 -11.52 4.31 18.65
N THR A 331 -12.85 4.43 18.63
CA THR A 331 -13.63 4.95 19.76
C THR A 331 -13.70 3.93 20.91
N ARG A 332 -12.74 3.99 21.82
CA ARG A 332 -12.73 3.21 23.08
C ARG A 332 -13.22 4.08 24.24
N SER A 333 -14.53 4.33 24.32
CA SER A 333 -15.12 5.08 25.44
C SER A 333 -15.26 4.21 26.69
N TYR A 334 -14.43 4.48 27.71
CA TYR A 334 -14.72 4.07 29.08
C TYR A 334 -15.75 5.03 29.68
N GLY A 335 -16.89 4.51 30.12
CA GLY A 335 -17.94 5.33 30.73
C GLY A 335 -17.65 5.67 32.18
N SER A 336 -17.93 6.91 32.57
CA SER A 336 -18.24 7.27 33.97
C SER A 336 -19.39 8.27 34.02
N THR A 337 -20.32 8.04 34.94
CA THR A 337 -21.57 8.78 35.08
C THR A 337 -21.40 10.04 35.94
N ARG A 338 -22.05 11.16 35.57
CA ARG A 338 -23.00 11.90 36.44
C ARG A 338 -23.63 13.16 35.81
N ARG A 339 -24.96 13.13 35.73
CA ARG A 339 -25.96 14.19 36.07
C ARG A 339 -25.64 15.68 35.78
N SER A 340 -26.32 16.22 34.75
CA SER A 340 -27.18 17.43 34.76
C SER A 340 -26.77 18.72 35.51
N TRP A 341 -26.80 19.90 34.85
CA TRP A 341 -27.94 20.86 34.84
C TRP A 341 -27.66 22.10 33.93
N HIS A 342 -28.75 22.70 33.47
CA HIS A 342 -29.00 24.02 32.83
C HIS A 342 -27.91 25.01 32.33
N SER A 343 -28.03 25.31 31.02
CA SER A 343 -28.27 26.63 30.37
C SER A 343 -27.44 27.91 30.64
N ARG A 344 -27.05 28.52 29.49
CA ARG A 344 -27.09 29.96 29.13
C ARG A 344 -25.98 30.94 29.59
N THR A 345 -25.45 31.62 28.55
CA THR A 345 -25.08 33.05 28.43
C THR A 345 -23.87 33.66 29.16
N SER A 346 -22.84 33.91 28.35
CA SER A 346 -22.22 35.23 28.08
C SER A 346 -21.35 35.98 29.12
N ARG A 347 -20.19 36.41 28.58
CA ARG A 347 -19.49 37.69 28.80
C ARG A 347 -18.69 37.95 30.10
N SER A 348 -17.40 38.14 29.83
CA SER A 348 -16.56 39.28 30.23
C SER A 348 -15.89 39.37 31.60
N ARG A 349 -14.56 39.43 31.52
CA ARG A 349 -13.64 40.37 32.18
C ARG A 349 -13.39 40.26 33.69
N SER A 350 -12.17 39.81 33.95
CA SER A 350 -11.09 40.59 34.59
C SER A 350 -10.80 40.45 36.08
N CYS A 351 -9.48 40.51 36.33
CA CYS A 351 -8.78 41.11 37.46
C CYS A 351 -8.61 40.36 38.79
N THR A 352 -7.31 40.11 39.04
CA THR A 352 -6.56 40.43 40.27
C THR A 352 -6.70 39.56 41.52
N SER A 353 -5.69 38.68 41.64
CA SER A 353 -4.57 38.85 42.59
C SER A 353 -4.51 38.02 43.88
N ARG A 354 -3.24 37.87 44.31
CA ARG A 354 -2.69 37.65 45.66
C ARG A 354 -2.56 36.21 46.21
N VAL A 355 -1.26 35.89 46.45
CA VAL A 355 -0.71 35.34 47.73
C VAL A 355 -0.91 33.81 47.91
N ARG A 356 0.11 32.98 48.22
CA ARG A 356 1.16 33.09 49.27
C ARG A 356 2.31 32.06 49.08
N ARG A 357 3.56 32.45 49.43
CA ARG A 357 4.67 31.70 50.12
C ARG A 357 4.89 30.19 49.82
N TYR A 358 6.14 29.71 49.65
CA TYR A 358 7.07 29.46 50.78
C TYR A 358 8.56 29.25 50.37
N CYS A 359 9.49 29.75 51.23
CA CYS A 359 10.90 29.36 51.54
C CYS A 359 11.84 28.77 50.44
N ALA A 360 13.00 29.40 50.15
CA ALA A 360 14.32 29.36 50.85
C ALA A 360 15.24 28.21 50.33
N ALA A 361 16.58 28.20 50.30
CA ALA A 361 17.70 29.10 50.70
C ALA A 361 19.02 28.56 50.03
N ALA A 362 20.24 29.16 50.06
CA ALA A 362 20.76 30.48 50.45
C ALA A 362 22.23 30.70 49.97
N THR A 363 22.57 31.94 49.56
CA THR A 363 23.88 32.66 49.58
C THR A 363 25.16 32.17 48.82
N PRO A 364 26.10 33.09 48.47
CA PRO A 364 27.20 32.88 47.50
C PRO A 364 28.62 33.27 48.00
N GLY A 365 29.60 33.36 47.09
CA GLY A 365 30.93 34.02 47.25
C GLY A 365 32.01 33.41 46.33
N GLU A 366 33.12 34.07 45.96
CA GLU A 366 33.51 35.49 46.04
C GLU A 366 34.83 35.74 45.25
N GLY A 367 35.02 36.96 44.67
CA GLY A 367 36.31 37.58 44.26
C GLY A 367 37.19 36.97 43.15
N ALA A 368 38.24 37.64 42.65
CA ALA A 368 38.54 39.10 42.48
C ALA A 368 39.86 39.31 41.70
N GLU A 369 39.94 40.40 40.91
CA GLU A 369 41.12 41.27 40.58
C GLU A 369 42.39 40.72 39.86
N ASP A 370 42.62 41.27 38.65
CA ASP A 370 43.78 42.08 38.15
C ASP A 370 45.25 41.57 38.32
N ASP A 371 46.27 41.96 37.52
CA ASP A 371 46.47 43.20 36.74
C ASP A 371 47.54 43.08 35.60
N SER A 372 47.48 44.02 34.65
CA SER A 372 48.61 44.68 33.93
C SER A 372 49.29 44.11 32.66
N SER A 373 48.98 44.79 31.53
CA SER A 373 49.92 45.38 30.54
C SER A 373 50.56 44.53 29.40
N GLN A 374 50.09 44.73 28.16
CA GLN A 374 50.70 45.65 27.16
C GLN A 374 49.87 45.70 25.84
N ASP A 375 49.82 46.88 25.24
CA ASP A 375 48.93 47.36 24.15
C ASP A 375 49.77 47.82 22.92
N PRO A 376 49.21 48.28 21.76
CA PRO A 376 47.81 48.24 21.25
C PRO A 376 47.67 47.95 19.71
N VAL A 377 46.43 48.11 19.20
CA VAL A 377 45.99 48.60 17.85
C VAL A 377 45.38 47.60 16.84
N GLU A 378 44.14 47.92 16.44
CA GLU A 378 43.31 47.47 15.28
C GLU A 378 43.00 45.96 15.13
N GLY A 379 41.74 45.47 15.09
CA GLY A 379 40.43 46.08 14.86
C GLY A 379 39.78 45.46 13.61
N SER A 380 38.56 44.91 13.59
CA SER A 380 37.44 44.96 14.55
C SER A 380 36.44 43.79 14.35
N GLY A 381 35.59 43.52 15.37
CA GLY A 381 34.21 43.07 15.12
C GLY A 381 33.90 41.56 15.00
N GLY A 382 34.27 40.74 15.99
CA GLY A 382 33.57 39.47 16.24
C GLY A 382 32.37 39.65 17.18
N GLY A 383 31.26 38.94 16.95
CA GLY A 383 30.10 38.98 17.84
C GLY A 383 29.45 37.60 18.01
N LYS A 384 29.31 37.16 19.27
CA LYS A 384 28.52 35.98 19.67
C LYS A 384 27.99 36.11 21.11
N ASP A 385 26.73 35.70 21.26
CA ASP A 385 26.05 35.12 22.44
C ASP A 385 26.05 35.96 23.75
N ALA A 386 24.93 36.28 24.41
CA ALA A 386 23.86 35.38 24.81
C ALA A 386 22.53 36.10 25.17
N GLY A 387 21.48 35.31 25.39
CA GLY A 387 20.07 35.74 25.34
C GLY A 387 19.52 36.71 26.38
N ALA A 388 18.43 37.36 25.98
CA ALA A 388 17.46 38.04 26.83
C ALA A 388 16.08 37.36 26.68
N GLY A 389 15.25 37.47 27.71
CA GLY A 389 13.98 36.74 27.81
C GLY A 389 12.81 37.35 27.03
N ASP A 390 11.75 36.53 26.96
CA ASP A 390 10.43 36.78 26.39
C ASP A 390 9.74 38.04 26.97
N GLU A 391 9.62 39.10 26.16
CA GLU A 391 8.63 40.16 26.34
C GLU A 391 7.74 40.22 25.10
N GLY A 392 6.45 39.93 25.27
CA GLY A 392 5.48 39.89 24.18
C GLY A 392 5.16 41.27 23.61
N GLY A 393 5.64 41.54 22.41
CA GLY A 393 5.14 42.60 21.52
C GLY A 393 4.32 42.01 20.39
N GLU A 394 3.09 42.52 20.19
CA GLU A 394 2.31 42.26 18.97
C GLU A 394 2.96 43.06 17.81
N GLU A 395 3.93 42.47 17.10
CA GLU A 395 4.46 43.08 15.86
C GLU A 395 3.46 42.90 14.71
N GLU A 396 3.07 44.03 14.11
CA GLU A 396 2.17 44.09 12.97
C GLU A 396 2.78 43.41 11.72
N GLY A 397 1.93 42.75 10.93
CA GLY A 397 2.36 41.83 9.88
C GLY A 397 3.14 42.50 8.74
N LYS A 398 4.40 42.08 8.55
CA LYS A 398 5.17 42.33 7.33
C LYS A 398 4.52 41.64 6.14
N THR A 399 4.35 42.36 5.04
CA THR A 399 3.74 41.82 3.82
C THR A 399 4.74 41.00 3.00
N ILE A 400 4.22 40.08 2.18
CA ILE A 400 5.00 39.09 1.41
C ILE A 400 6.10 39.71 0.53
N ALA A 401 5.94 40.97 0.10
CA ALA A 401 6.89 41.69 -0.74
C ALA A 401 8.27 41.91 -0.09
N ASP A 402 8.35 42.00 1.24
CA ASP A 402 9.59 42.34 1.95
C ASP A 402 10.53 41.13 2.14
N ILE A 403 10.06 39.90 1.86
CA ILE A 403 10.83 38.66 1.95
C ILE A 403 11.43 38.27 0.59
N THR A 404 10.89 38.82 -0.52
CA THR A 404 11.36 38.55 -1.89
C THR A 404 12.55 39.42 -2.29
N ALA A 405 13.72 39.15 -1.70
CA ALA A 405 14.98 39.47 -2.39
C ALA A 405 15.03 38.67 -3.70
N PRO A 406 15.45 39.26 -4.84
CA PRO A 406 15.22 38.66 -6.15
C PRO A 406 16.15 37.48 -6.41
N VAL A 407 15.69 36.27 -6.09
CA VAL A 407 16.14 35.05 -6.77
C VAL A 407 15.86 35.26 -8.25
N ALA A 408 16.91 35.45 -9.06
CA ALA A 408 16.76 35.73 -10.48
C ALA A 408 15.85 34.67 -11.13
N ASN A 409 14.88 35.09 -11.95
CA ASN A 409 13.79 34.25 -12.49
C ASN A 409 14.23 32.95 -13.21
N ASN A 410 15.52 32.77 -13.51
CA ASN A 410 16.10 31.61 -14.18
C ASN A 410 16.97 30.72 -13.27
N ALA A 411 17.12 31.04 -11.98
CA ALA A 411 17.91 30.26 -11.03
C ALA A 411 17.09 29.10 -10.43
N ASP A 412 17.74 27.94 -10.28
CA ASP A 412 17.09 26.78 -9.69
C ASP A 412 16.85 27.00 -8.19
N HIS A 413 15.60 26.79 -7.76
CA HIS A 413 15.18 26.96 -6.37
C HIS A 413 13.93 26.12 -6.08
N MET A 414 13.81 25.70 -4.82
CA MET A 414 12.66 25.02 -4.25
C MET A 414 12.02 25.91 -3.18
N VAL A 415 10.70 25.99 -3.21
CA VAL A 415 9.87 26.69 -2.21
C VAL A 415 9.02 25.65 -1.51
N SER A 416 8.93 25.70 -0.19
CA SER A 416 7.97 24.93 0.60
C SER A 416 7.22 25.85 1.55
N ALA A 417 5.90 25.67 1.67
CA ALA A 417 5.06 26.45 2.57
C ALA A 417 4.00 25.54 3.21
N VAL A 418 3.53 25.96 4.39
CA VAL A 418 2.46 25.29 5.16
C VAL A 418 1.27 26.23 5.25
N ALA A 419 0.04 25.74 5.09
CA ALA A 419 -1.19 26.53 5.25
C ALA A 419 -2.33 25.72 5.88
N GLY A 420 -3.49 26.34 6.04
CA GLY A 420 -4.65 25.73 6.68
C GLY A 420 -4.40 25.42 8.15
N ASN A 421 -3.68 26.31 8.86
CA ASN A 421 -3.25 26.11 10.26
C ASN A 421 -2.43 24.83 10.49
N GLY A 422 -1.60 24.42 9.52
CA GLY A 422 -0.81 23.19 9.62
C GLY A 422 -1.51 21.95 9.07
N GLN A 423 -2.56 22.10 8.28
CA GLN A 423 -3.26 20.98 7.62
C GLN A 423 -2.72 20.63 6.22
N VAL A 424 -2.04 21.56 5.55
CA VAL A 424 -1.55 21.38 4.17
C VAL A 424 -0.12 21.84 4.02
N VAL A 425 0.70 21.06 3.33
CA VAL A 425 2.05 21.43 2.92
C VAL A 425 2.11 21.44 1.39
N ALA A 426 2.56 22.55 0.80
CA ALA A 426 2.83 22.62 -0.64
C ALA A 426 4.31 22.92 -0.89
N ARG A 427 4.86 22.29 -1.91
CA ARG A 427 6.24 22.46 -2.37
C ARG A 427 6.26 22.63 -3.89
N ALA A 428 7.14 23.46 -4.41
CA ALA A 428 7.41 23.56 -5.84
C ALA A 428 8.90 23.80 -6.10
N VAL A 429 9.41 23.29 -7.22
CA VAL A 429 10.83 23.37 -7.57
C VAL A 429 11.02 23.64 -9.06
N THR A 430 11.92 24.56 -9.40
CA THR A 430 12.52 24.67 -10.74
C THR A 430 13.96 24.16 -10.68
N ALA A 431 14.32 23.28 -11.60
CA ALA A 431 15.56 22.49 -11.58
C ALA A 431 16.18 22.35 -12.98
N ARG A 432 16.06 23.40 -13.81
CA ARG A 432 16.46 23.36 -15.22
C ARG A 432 17.98 23.22 -15.37
N ASN A 433 18.74 24.01 -14.64
CA ASN A 433 20.20 24.06 -14.77
C ASN A 433 20.84 22.81 -14.17
N LEU A 434 20.31 22.35 -13.04
CA LEU A 434 20.66 21.09 -12.38
C LEU A 434 20.46 19.88 -13.29
N LEU A 435 19.32 19.80 -13.98
CA LEU A 435 19.06 18.70 -14.91
C LEU A 435 19.85 18.84 -16.21
N GLN A 436 20.19 20.05 -16.64
CA GLN A 436 21.13 20.24 -17.75
C GLN A 436 22.53 19.71 -17.40
N ASP A 437 23.01 19.94 -16.18
CA ASP A 437 24.28 19.40 -15.68
C ASP A 437 24.22 17.86 -15.57
N ALA A 438 23.13 17.29 -15.04
CA ALA A 438 22.92 15.84 -15.01
C ALA A 438 22.93 15.20 -16.40
N LEU A 439 22.26 15.82 -17.38
CA LEU A 439 22.22 15.39 -18.79
C LEU A 439 23.63 15.38 -19.40
N ILE A 440 24.39 16.47 -19.22
CA ILE A 440 25.77 16.59 -19.74
C ILE A 440 26.69 15.56 -19.09
N ARG A 441 26.64 15.38 -17.76
CA ARG A 441 27.47 14.43 -17.02
C ARG A 441 27.28 12.98 -17.45
N GLN A 442 26.06 12.60 -17.80
CA GLN A 442 25.71 11.21 -18.13
C GLN A 442 25.56 10.96 -19.64
N ASP A 443 25.63 12.01 -20.46
CA ASP A 443 25.48 11.95 -21.92
C ASP A 443 24.15 11.29 -22.34
N LEU A 444 23.04 11.81 -21.81
CA LEU A 444 21.70 11.23 -21.97
C LEU A 444 20.99 11.69 -23.24
N TYR A 445 20.28 10.76 -23.89
CA TYR A 445 19.31 11.05 -24.95
C TYR A 445 18.00 11.63 -24.39
N PRO A 446 17.20 12.35 -25.21
CA PRO A 446 16.04 13.13 -24.71
C PRO A 446 15.03 12.35 -23.88
N LEU A 447 14.74 11.09 -24.22
CA LEU A 447 13.85 10.22 -23.45
C LEU A 447 14.41 9.90 -22.07
N ALA A 448 15.69 9.51 -21.99
CA ALA A 448 16.36 9.21 -20.73
C ALA A 448 16.52 10.46 -19.85
N ALA A 449 16.76 11.62 -20.47
CA ALA A 449 16.83 12.91 -19.78
C ALA A 449 15.46 13.37 -19.23
N ASP A 450 14.36 13.18 -19.96
CA ASP A 450 13.01 13.46 -19.45
C ASP A 450 12.68 12.51 -18.29
N ALA A 451 12.90 11.20 -18.47
CA ALA A 451 12.67 10.19 -17.43
C ALA A 451 13.46 10.49 -16.13
N LEU A 452 14.78 10.68 -16.24
CA LEU A 452 15.63 11.03 -15.09
C LEU A 452 15.20 12.37 -14.46
N GLY A 453 14.87 13.36 -15.28
CA GLY A 453 14.44 14.67 -14.83
C GLY A 453 13.18 14.61 -13.96
N ARG A 454 12.15 13.88 -14.41
CA ARG A 454 10.94 13.67 -13.61
C ARG A 454 11.23 12.90 -12.31
N VAL A 455 12.08 11.87 -12.33
CA VAL A 455 12.42 11.09 -11.13
C VAL A 455 13.20 11.95 -10.12
N MET A 456 14.18 12.74 -10.56
CA MET A 456 14.92 13.66 -9.70
C MET A 456 14.01 14.74 -9.09
N VAL A 457 13.11 15.35 -9.88
CA VAL A 457 12.11 16.33 -9.41
C VAL A 457 11.19 15.71 -8.35
N CYS A 458 10.61 14.53 -8.60
CA CYS A 458 9.79 13.85 -7.60
C CYS A 458 10.59 13.52 -6.32
N THR A 459 11.83 13.07 -6.46
CA THR A 459 12.69 12.73 -5.31
C THR A 459 12.97 13.95 -4.44
N MET A 460 13.27 15.11 -5.04
CA MET A 460 13.45 16.38 -4.29
C MET A 460 12.17 16.84 -3.59
N LEU A 461 11.03 16.82 -4.29
CA LEU A 461 9.74 17.24 -3.72
C LEU A 461 9.32 16.37 -2.52
N MET A 462 9.60 15.07 -2.58
CA MET A 462 9.33 14.12 -1.49
C MET A 462 10.37 14.21 -0.36
N ALA A 463 11.62 14.56 -0.68
CA ALA A 463 12.70 14.74 0.30
C ALA A 463 12.64 16.09 1.04
N GLY A 464 12.05 17.14 0.47
CA GLY A 464 12.03 18.49 1.04
C GLY A 464 11.28 18.69 2.37
N GLY A 465 10.85 17.61 3.03
CA GLY A 465 10.36 17.60 4.42
C GLY A 465 11.23 16.80 5.40
N LEU A 466 12.35 16.24 4.94
CA LEU A 466 13.30 15.47 5.74
C LEU A 466 14.28 16.37 6.49
N LYS A 467 14.89 15.85 7.56
CA LYS A 467 15.89 16.55 8.36
C LYS A 467 17.32 16.34 7.83
N ASP A 468 18.26 17.10 8.38
CA ASP A 468 19.69 16.98 8.08
C ASP A 468 20.18 15.53 8.10
N ARG A 469 20.92 15.15 7.05
CA ARG A 469 21.53 13.81 6.84
C ARG A 469 20.56 12.66 6.55
N GLU A 470 19.25 12.88 6.56
CA GLU A 470 18.30 11.92 5.99
C GLU A 470 18.37 11.94 4.46
N THR A 471 18.19 10.77 3.82
CA THR A 471 18.09 10.69 2.35
C THR A 471 16.90 9.86 1.88
N PHE A 472 16.33 10.31 0.77
CA PHE A 472 15.21 9.70 0.07
C PHE A 472 15.68 9.20 -1.30
N GLN A 473 15.39 7.96 -1.64
CA GLN A 473 15.70 7.37 -2.94
C GLN A 473 14.43 6.86 -3.61
N LEU A 474 14.25 7.23 -4.88
CA LEU A 474 13.34 6.58 -5.80
C LEU A 474 14.14 5.68 -6.77
N THR A 475 13.57 4.53 -7.11
CA THR A 475 14.15 3.59 -8.06
C THR A 475 13.03 2.95 -8.85
N PHE A 476 12.83 3.43 -10.07
CA PHE A 476 11.97 2.83 -11.07
C PHE A 476 12.77 1.71 -11.75
N SER A 477 12.19 0.52 -11.88
CA SER A 477 12.84 -0.61 -12.54
C SER A 477 11.80 -1.42 -13.28
N GLY A 478 11.85 -1.40 -14.60
CA GLY A 478 10.85 -2.04 -15.44
C GLY A 478 11.42 -2.75 -16.66
N SER A 479 10.50 -3.29 -17.45
CA SER A 479 10.73 -4.06 -18.67
C SER A 479 11.01 -3.21 -19.91
N GLY A 480 10.88 -1.90 -19.80
CA GLY A 480 11.17 -0.95 -20.87
C GLY A 480 12.66 -0.74 -21.11
N PRO A 481 13.04 -0.17 -22.28
CA PRO A 481 14.42 -0.06 -22.72
C PRO A 481 15.33 0.79 -21.85
N LEU A 482 14.81 1.70 -21.01
CA LEU A 482 15.63 2.49 -20.06
C LEU A 482 16.19 1.62 -18.92
N GLY A 483 15.57 0.48 -18.62
CA GLY A 483 15.94 -0.41 -17.52
C GLY A 483 15.60 0.19 -16.14
N GLY A 484 16.62 0.62 -15.41
CA GLY A 484 16.48 1.31 -14.12
C GLY A 484 16.64 2.82 -14.24
N VAL A 485 15.76 3.58 -13.58
CA VAL A 485 15.92 5.03 -13.36
C VAL A 485 15.93 5.29 -11.86
N VAL A 486 17.05 5.81 -11.36
CA VAL A 486 17.32 6.00 -9.92
C VAL A 486 17.53 7.47 -9.64
N ALA A 487 16.99 7.99 -8.55
CA ALA A 487 17.46 9.24 -7.96
C ALA A 487 17.47 9.18 -6.43
N ILE A 488 18.37 9.95 -5.82
CA ILE A 488 18.58 10.09 -4.39
C ILE A 488 18.66 11.58 -4.09
N SER A 489 17.85 12.08 -3.14
CA SER A 489 17.89 13.44 -2.63
C SER A 489 18.05 13.45 -1.12
N ASP A 490 18.77 14.42 -0.58
CA ASP A 490 18.66 14.83 0.83
C ASP A 490 17.53 15.84 1.03
N GLY A 491 17.29 16.24 2.29
CA GLY A 491 16.29 17.25 2.63
C GLY A 491 16.66 18.68 2.25
N GLU A 492 17.94 18.99 2.01
CA GLU A 492 18.43 20.34 1.69
C GLU A 492 18.32 20.69 0.20
N GLY A 493 18.11 19.68 -0.65
CA GLY A 493 17.97 19.82 -2.10
C GLY A 493 19.17 19.30 -2.89
N GLY A 494 20.15 18.70 -2.21
CA GLY A 494 21.22 17.95 -2.85
C GLY A 494 20.64 16.67 -3.48
N VAL A 495 20.69 16.57 -4.80
CA VAL A 495 20.13 15.43 -5.55
C VAL A 495 21.12 14.87 -6.56
N ARG A 496 21.04 13.57 -6.80
CA ARG A 496 21.73 12.86 -7.89
C ARG A 496 20.85 11.73 -8.38
N GLY A 497 21.06 11.28 -9.61
CA GLY A 497 20.39 10.11 -10.13
C GLY A 497 21.13 9.54 -11.32
N TYR A 498 20.63 8.46 -11.92
CA TYR A 498 21.13 7.91 -13.17
C TYR A 498 20.09 7.04 -13.88
N VAL A 499 20.34 6.78 -15.16
CA VAL A 499 19.57 5.83 -15.99
C VAL A 499 20.50 4.69 -16.40
N THR A 500 20.05 3.44 -16.31
CA THR A 500 20.84 2.27 -16.74
C THR A 500 21.20 2.36 -18.22
N ASN A 501 20.21 2.61 -19.09
CA ASN A 501 20.40 2.79 -20.52
C ASN A 501 20.11 4.24 -20.92
N GLY A 502 21.13 5.10 -20.92
CA GLY A 502 21.00 6.53 -21.26
C GLY A 502 20.81 6.85 -22.75
N LYS A 503 21.01 5.86 -23.63
CA LYS A 503 21.04 6.00 -25.10
C LYS A 503 19.84 5.33 -25.78
N VAL A 504 18.65 5.67 -25.32
CA VAL A 504 17.39 5.08 -25.83
C VAL A 504 16.61 6.13 -26.60
N GLU A 505 16.12 5.73 -27.78
CA GLU A 505 15.15 6.48 -28.58
C GLU A 505 13.87 5.66 -28.71
N LEU A 506 12.73 6.33 -28.58
CA LEU A 506 11.41 5.79 -28.88
C LEU A 506 10.65 6.83 -29.73
N PRO A 507 9.63 6.43 -30.50
CA PRO A 507 8.71 7.38 -31.11
C PRO A 507 8.11 8.31 -30.05
N LEU A 508 7.90 9.58 -30.43
CA LEU A 508 7.15 10.51 -29.58
C LEU A 508 5.68 10.05 -29.49
N LYS A 509 5.03 10.34 -28.35
CA LYS A 509 3.57 10.20 -28.21
C LYS A 509 2.85 11.09 -29.23
N ASP A 510 1.58 10.83 -29.49
CA ASP A 510 0.72 11.64 -30.39
C ASP A 510 0.68 13.14 -30.03
N ASN A 511 0.97 13.49 -28.78
CA ASN A 511 1.06 14.87 -28.29
C ASN A 511 2.46 15.50 -28.41
N GLY A 512 3.41 14.84 -29.08
CA GLY A 512 4.78 15.30 -29.30
C GLY A 512 5.75 15.12 -28.12
N ASN A 513 5.31 14.52 -27.00
CA ASN A 513 6.17 14.30 -25.83
C ASN A 513 6.93 12.96 -25.88
N GLN A 514 8.04 12.89 -25.13
CA GLN A 514 8.78 11.65 -24.90
C GLN A 514 7.92 10.60 -24.18
N ASP A 515 7.96 9.34 -24.63
CA ASP A 515 7.23 8.25 -23.98
C ASP A 515 8.01 7.63 -22.81
N VAL A 516 8.08 8.37 -21.71
CA VAL A 516 8.71 7.92 -20.45
C VAL A 516 8.04 6.65 -19.91
N ALA A 517 6.71 6.52 -20.06
CA ALA A 517 5.96 5.35 -19.63
C ALA A 517 6.40 4.08 -20.40
N GLN A 518 6.49 4.15 -21.73
CA GLN A 518 7.01 3.05 -22.55
C GLN A 518 8.52 2.82 -22.31
N GLY A 519 9.28 3.89 -22.07
CA GLY A 519 10.71 3.83 -21.76
C GLY A 519 11.02 3.04 -20.48
N ILE A 520 10.22 3.20 -19.44
CA ILE A 520 10.33 2.45 -18.17
C ILE A 520 9.64 1.07 -18.28
N GLY A 521 8.47 1.01 -18.91
CA GLY A 521 7.66 -0.21 -19.07
C GLY A 521 7.04 -0.72 -17.76
N GLU A 522 6.45 -1.92 -17.81
CA GLU A 522 5.89 -2.58 -16.62
C GLU A 522 7.02 -2.95 -15.65
N GLY A 523 6.85 -2.67 -14.36
CA GLY A 523 7.92 -2.80 -13.38
C GLY A 523 7.52 -2.51 -11.93
N LEU A 524 8.52 -2.15 -11.13
CA LEU A 524 8.39 -1.80 -9.71
C LEU A 524 8.93 -0.39 -9.44
N LEU A 525 8.29 0.31 -8.51
CA LEU A 525 8.84 1.47 -7.83
C LEU A 525 9.36 1.04 -6.46
N LYS A 526 10.67 1.10 -6.26
CA LYS A 526 11.32 0.95 -4.96
C LYS A 526 11.61 2.33 -4.36
N VAL A 527 11.23 2.51 -3.11
CA VAL A 527 11.48 3.71 -2.31
C VAL A 527 12.34 3.34 -1.13
N VAL A 528 13.43 4.08 -0.89
CA VAL A 528 14.30 3.87 0.27
C VAL A 528 14.40 5.17 1.07
N ARG A 529 14.14 5.09 2.38
CA ARG A 529 14.41 6.17 3.34
C ARG A 529 15.56 5.75 4.24
N ASN A 530 16.63 6.53 4.22
CA ASN A 530 17.76 6.34 5.12
C ASN A 530 17.77 7.45 6.17
N HIS A 531 17.76 7.07 7.45
CA HIS A 531 17.85 7.98 8.59
C HIS A 531 19.12 7.61 9.38
N PRO A 532 19.95 8.58 9.82
CA PRO A 532 21.24 8.30 10.47
C PRO A 532 21.15 7.34 11.67
N ASP A 533 20.10 7.48 12.48
CA ASP A 533 19.90 6.67 13.69
C ASP A 533 19.35 5.25 13.42
N TYR A 534 18.97 4.92 12.17
CA TYR A 534 18.42 3.61 11.84
C TYR A 534 19.54 2.63 11.48
N GLN A 535 19.57 1.46 12.14
CA GLN A 535 20.54 0.39 11.84
C GLN A 535 20.46 -0.11 10.39
N ARG A 536 19.30 0.05 9.73
CA ARG A 536 19.05 -0.29 8.32
C ARG A 536 18.05 0.71 7.73
N PRO A 537 18.18 1.08 6.45
CA PRO A 537 17.23 1.99 5.82
C PRO A 537 15.85 1.32 5.67
N TYR A 538 14.78 2.12 5.83
CA TYR A 538 13.43 1.70 5.51
C TYR A 538 13.27 1.57 4.00
N THR A 539 12.60 0.52 3.53
CA THR A 539 12.37 0.27 2.10
C THR A 539 10.90 -0.10 1.87
N GLY A 540 10.21 0.67 1.03
CA GLY A 540 8.90 0.34 0.48
C GLY A 540 9.03 -0.03 -1.01
N ILE A 541 8.15 -0.90 -1.49
CA ILE A 541 8.11 -1.31 -2.91
C ILE A 541 6.64 -1.42 -3.35
N THR A 542 6.30 -0.77 -4.46
CA THR A 542 5.00 -0.91 -5.13
C THR A 542 5.18 -1.32 -6.59
N ALA A 543 4.14 -1.86 -7.22
CA ALA A 543 4.13 -2.06 -8.66
C ALA A 543 3.93 -0.71 -9.38
N LEU A 544 4.55 -0.54 -10.54
CA LEU A 544 4.23 0.58 -11.42
C LEU A 544 2.84 0.36 -12.00
N LYS A 545 2.01 1.40 -11.96
CA LYS A 545 0.64 1.41 -12.49
C LYS A 545 0.60 1.96 -13.92
N THR A 546 1.45 2.95 -14.21
CA THR A 546 1.45 3.64 -15.52
C THR A 546 2.84 3.79 -16.14
N GLY A 547 3.92 3.80 -15.34
CA GLY A 547 5.24 4.23 -15.79
C GLY A 547 5.38 5.75 -15.89
N GLU A 548 4.31 6.52 -15.65
CA GLU A 548 4.37 7.97 -15.53
C GLU A 548 4.79 8.34 -14.09
N VAL A 549 6.08 8.64 -13.94
CA VAL A 549 6.81 8.86 -12.68
C VAL A 549 6.02 9.55 -11.56
N ALA A 550 5.35 10.68 -11.84
CA ALA A 550 4.61 11.43 -10.84
C ALA A 550 3.37 10.70 -10.32
N TYR A 551 2.68 9.93 -11.17
CA TYR A 551 1.50 9.14 -10.82
C TYR A 551 1.86 7.92 -9.97
N ASP A 552 2.94 7.23 -10.32
CA ASP A 552 3.45 6.09 -9.55
C ASP A 552 4.02 6.54 -8.19
N ALA A 553 4.71 7.69 -8.13
CA ALA A 553 5.19 8.28 -6.88
C ALA A 553 4.05 8.72 -5.94
N ALA A 554 3.00 9.38 -6.47
CA ALA A 554 1.82 9.74 -5.68
C ALA A 554 1.03 8.50 -5.24
N SER A 555 0.95 7.47 -6.09
CA SER A 555 0.36 6.17 -5.73
C SER A 555 1.09 5.48 -4.59
N TYR A 556 2.43 5.47 -4.62
CA TYR A 556 3.24 4.94 -3.51
C TYR A 556 2.91 5.64 -2.19
N LEU A 557 2.82 6.97 -2.17
CA LEU A 557 2.51 7.72 -0.95
C LEU A 557 1.10 7.41 -0.41
N ALA A 558 0.10 7.29 -1.28
CA ALA A 558 -1.26 6.97 -0.84
C ALA A 558 -1.39 5.52 -0.33
N GLU A 559 -0.71 4.55 -0.96
CA GLU A 559 -0.86 3.12 -0.68
C GLU A 559 0.08 2.61 0.41
N SER A 560 1.35 3.02 0.40
CA SER A 560 2.37 2.55 1.34
C SER A 560 2.56 3.47 2.55
N GLU A 561 2.33 4.76 2.39
CA GLU A 561 2.58 5.78 3.43
C GLU A 561 1.29 6.38 4.01
N GLN A 562 0.12 6.02 3.45
CA GLN A 562 -1.20 6.57 3.81
C GLN A 562 -1.27 8.11 3.75
N LYS A 563 -0.50 8.71 2.84
CA LYS A 563 -0.43 10.16 2.61
C LYS A 563 -1.25 10.57 1.39
N SER A 564 -2.30 11.36 1.61
CA SER A 564 -3.04 12.03 0.54
C SER A 564 -2.18 13.13 -0.07
N CYS A 565 -1.89 13.03 -1.38
CA CYS A 565 -1.03 14.01 -2.05
C CYS A 565 -1.36 14.21 -3.53
N ALA A 566 -1.00 15.38 -4.05
CA ALA A 566 -0.76 15.60 -5.46
C ALA A 566 0.75 15.70 -5.73
N ILE A 567 1.21 15.11 -6.84
CA ILE A 567 2.55 15.34 -7.39
C ILE A 567 2.42 15.59 -8.89
N ALA A 568 3.16 16.58 -9.38
CA ALA A 568 3.39 16.82 -10.80
C ALA A 568 4.88 17.04 -11.04
N ALA A 569 5.42 16.42 -12.09
CA ALA A 569 6.82 16.58 -12.49
C ALA A 569 6.97 16.52 -14.01
N GLY A 570 7.77 17.43 -14.57
CA GLY A 570 7.98 17.57 -16.00
C GLY A 570 9.40 18.02 -16.32
N CYS A 571 9.94 17.51 -17.42
CA CYS A 571 11.24 17.86 -17.97
C CYS A 571 11.10 17.98 -19.48
N PHE A 572 11.17 19.20 -20.01
CA PHE A 572 11.09 19.46 -21.44
C PHE A 572 12.49 19.55 -22.03
N VAL A 573 12.84 18.60 -22.90
CA VAL A 573 14.16 18.46 -23.52
C VAL A 573 14.03 18.53 -25.03
N THR A 574 14.79 19.40 -25.70
CA THR A 574 14.96 19.40 -27.16
C THR A 574 16.45 19.47 -27.49
N ASP A 575 16.92 18.71 -28.47
CA ASP A 575 18.29 18.80 -29.00
C ASP A 575 19.39 18.73 -27.91
N ALA A 576 19.22 17.80 -26.96
CA ALA A 576 20.06 17.63 -25.74
C ALA A 576 20.10 18.85 -24.77
N LEU A 577 19.21 19.83 -24.95
CA LEU A 577 19.03 20.98 -24.06
C LEU A 577 17.75 20.85 -23.23
N VAL A 578 17.89 20.95 -21.90
CA VAL A 578 16.77 21.10 -20.96
C VAL A 578 16.23 22.52 -21.09
N ARG A 579 15.05 22.64 -21.70
CA ARG A 579 14.35 23.91 -21.93
C ARG A 579 13.69 24.41 -20.66
N GLN A 580 13.01 23.52 -19.95
CA GLN A 580 12.41 23.78 -18.65
C GLN A 580 12.25 22.47 -17.88
N ALA A 581 12.48 22.48 -16.58
CA ALA A 581 12.21 21.32 -15.75
C ALA A 581 11.86 21.71 -14.31
N GLY A 582 10.96 20.96 -13.71
CA GLY A 582 10.44 21.25 -12.39
C GLY A 582 9.13 20.53 -12.10
N GLY A 583 8.55 20.87 -10.96
CA GLY A 583 7.33 20.23 -10.48
C GLY A 583 6.79 20.86 -9.22
N TYR A 584 5.69 20.30 -8.74
CA TYR A 584 5.08 20.65 -7.47
C TYR A 584 4.53 19.42 -6.77
N MET A 585 4.44 19.50 -5.45
CA MET A 585 3.82 18.51 -4.58
C MET A 585 2.93 19.24 -3.58
N LEU A 586 1.75 18.69 -3.33
CA LEU A 586 0.89 19.13 -2.23
C LEU A 586 0.50 17.91 -1.41
N GLU A 587 0.60 18.02 -0.09
CA GLU A 587 0.35 16.97 0.89
C GLU A 587 -0.69 17.48 1.90
N THR A 588 -1.78 16.75 2.10
CA THR A 588 -2.74 17.05 3.17
C THR A 588 -2.42 16.18 4.38
N LEU A 589 -2.21 16.80 5.53
CA LEU A 589 -1.85 16.12 6.77
C LEU A 589 -3.09 15.44 7.41
N PRO A 590 -2.91 14.44 8.29
CA PRO A 590 -4.00 13.58 8.76
C PRO A 590 -5.18 14.30 9.47
N GLU A 591 -4.96 15.52 9.95
CA GLU A 591 -5.97 16.33 10.64
C GLU A 591 -6.65 17.38 9.73
N ALA A 592 -6.47 17.29 8.40
CA ALA A 592 -7.12 18.18 7.43
C ALA A 592 -8.65 18.03 7.45
N SER A 593 -9.39 19.14 7.45
CA SER A 593 -10.85 19.11 7.36
C SER A 593 -11.32 18.77 5.94
N GLU A 594 -12.54 18.25 5.79
CA GLU A 594 -13.14 18.05 4.46
C GLU A 594 -13.22 19.35 3.63
N GLU A 595 -13.30 20.51 4.28
CA GLU A 595 -13.33 21.81 3.60
C GLU A 595 -11.96 22.15 3.02
N THR A 596 -10.90 21.91 3.80
CA THR A 596 -9.49 22.01 3.37
C THR A 596 -9.21 21.05 2.21
N GLU A 597 -9.63 19.78 2.29
CA GLU A 597 -9.49 18.83 1.18
C GLU A 597 -10.21 19.30 -0.10
N LYS A 598 -11.46 19.79 0.01
CA LYS A 598 -12.24 20.29 -1.14
C LYS A 598 -11.59 21.53 -1.76
N ALA A 599 -11.08 22.45 -0.95
CA ALA A 599 -10.35 23.63 -1.42
C ALA A 599 -9.05 23.25 -2.14
N VAL A 600 -8.26 22.32 -1.57
CA VAL A 600 -7.06 21.75 -2.20
C VAL A 600 -7.37 21.16 -3.58
N ILE A 601 -8.39 20.30 -3.69
CA ILE A 601 -8.79 19.67 -4.96
C ILE A 601 -9.19 20.72 -6.00
N ASN A 602 -9.94 21.75 -5.58
CA ASN A 602 -10.32 22.87 -6.46
C ASN A 602 -9.10 23.67 -6.94
N ASN A 603 -8.11 23.93 -6.08
CA ASN A 603 -6.90 24.67 -6.44
C ASN A 603 -6.01 23.89 -7.42
N ILE A 604 -5.88 22.57 -7.21
CA ILE A 604 -5.23 21.68 -8.19
C ILE A 604 -5.96 21.73 -9.53
N ALA A 605 -7.30 21.64 -9.54
CA ALA A 605 -8.09 21.72 -10.77
C ALA A 605 -7.93 23.06 -11.52
N LYS A 606 -7.88 24.19 -10.80
CA LYS A 606 -7.57 25.52 -11.40
C LYS A 606 -6.20 25.54 -12.07
N LEU A 607 -5.18 24.94 -11.44
CA LEU A 607 -3.82 24.91 -11.97
C LEU A 607 -3.73 24.04 -13.22
N LEU A 608 -4.34 22.85 -13.19
CA LEU A 608 -4.42 21.93 -14.33
C LEU A 608 -5.18 22.52 -15.53
N ALA A 609 -6.17 23.37 -15.28
CA ALA A 609 -6.89 24.09 -16.34
C ALA A 609 -6.00 25.10 -17.10
N ARG A 610 -4.85 25.52 -16.54
CA ARG A 610 -3.85 26.33 -17.26
C ARG A 610 -2.92 25.46 -18.12
N SER A 611 -2.41 24.39 -17.51
CA SER A 611 -1.68 23.30 -18.17
C SER A 611 -1.53 22.11 -17.22
N SER A 612 -1.57 20.89 -17.76
CA SER A 612 -1.28 19.65 -17.03
C SER A 612 0.21 19.34 -16.93
N ASP A 613 1.06 20.09 -17.64
CA ASP A 613 2.52 19.94 -17.62
C ASP A 613 3.19 21.06 -16.82
N PRO A 614 3.92 20.75 -15.72
CA PRO A 614 4.62 21.79 -14.95
C PRO A 614 5.76 22.46 -15.72
N SER A 615 6.38 21.81 -16.72
CA SER A 615 7.37 22.49 -17.58
C SER A 615 6.74 23.58 -18.46
N ASP A 616 5.53 23.38 -18.97
CA ASP A 616 4.78 24.42 -19.68
C ASP A 616 4.29 25.54 -18.74
N LEU A 617 3.80 25.23 -17.53
CA LEU A 617 3.46 26.26 -16.52
C LEU A 617 4.64 27.20 -16.23
N MET A 618 5.84 26.63 -16.01
CA MET A 618 7.06 27.40 -15.77
C MET A 618 7.56 28.10 -17.03
N GLY A 619 7.44 27.48 -18.21
CA GLY A 619 7.75 28.10 -19.50
C GLY A 619 6.89 29.33 -19.82
N ARG A 620 5.66 29.38 -19.29
CA ARG A 620 4.76 30.54 -19.31
C ARG A 620 5.05 31.57 -18.20
N GLY A 621 6.12 31.39 -17.42
CA GLY A 621 6.59 32.34 -16.41
C GLY A 621 6.07 32.11 -14.99
N MET A 622 5.39 31.00 -14.69
CA MET A 622 5.02 30.70 -13.29
C MET A 622 6.24 30.24 -12.49
N THR A 623 6.68 31.07 -11.55
CA THR A 623 7.70 30.74 -10.55
C THR A 623 7.20 29.71 -9.51
N PRO A 624 8.09 28.93 -8.87
CA PRO A 624 7.73 28.04 -7.77
C PRO A 624 6.88 28.68 -6.67
N ILE A 625 7.17 29.92 -6.26
CA ILE A 625 6.35 30.64 -5.28
C ILE A 625 4.92 30.88 -5.79
N SER A 626 4.73 31.33 -7.05
CA SER A 626 3.38 31.56 -7.60
C SER A 626 2.58 30.27 -7.81
N ILE A 627 3.26 29.13 -8.01
CA ILE A 627 2.63 27.80 -8.02
C ILE A 627 2.16 27.43 -6.60
N VAL A 628 3.01 27.60 -5.57
CA VAL A 628 2.66 27.35 -4.17
C VAL A 628 1.51 28.26 -3.71
N GLU A 629 1.54 29.55 -4.02
CA GLU A 629 0.45 30.49 -3.74
C GLU A 629 -0.87 30.07 -4.42
N SER A 630 -0.81 29.66 -5.70
CA SER A 630 -1.99 29.17 -6.44
C SER A 630 -2.58 27.88 -5.82
N LEU A 631 -1.72 26.99 -5.31
CA LEU A 631 -2.14 25.75 -4.66
C LEU A 631 -2.75 25.99 -3.27
N LEU A 632 -2.26 26.98 -2.53
CA LEU A 632 -2.70 27.31 -1.16
C LEU A 632 -3.78 28.41 -1.09
N GLU A 633 -4.23 28.92 -2.24
CA GLU A 633 -5.24 29.99 -2.34
C GLU A 633 -6.49 29.69 -1.51
N GLY A 634 -6.86 30.61 -0.62
CA GLY A 634 -8.08 30.52 0.19
C GLY A 634 -8.03 29.56 1.38
N LEU A 635 -6.92 28.85 1.64
CA LEU A 635 -6.79 27.96 2.81
C LEU A 635 -6.53 28.71 4.13
N GLY A 636 -6.06 29.96 4.06
CA GLY A 636 -5.73 30.78 5.23
C GLY A 636 -4.50 30.28 6.01
N GLY A 637 -4.01 31.10 6.93
CA GLY A 637 -2.94 30.73 7.86
C GLY A 637 -1.67 30.21 7.18
N VAL A 638 -1.14 30.95 6.19
CA VAL A 638 0.15 30.64 5.57
C VAL A 638 1.24 30.81 6.64
N GLY A 639 1.85 29.69 7.04
CA GLY A 639 2.94 29.64 8.00
C GLY A 639 4.30 29.91 7.34
N ALA A 640 5.37 29.42 7.95
CA ALA A 640 6.72 29.62 7.45
C ALA A 640 6.90 29.14 6.00
N ILE A 641 7.41 30.03 5.15
CA ILE A 641 7.86 29.71 3.79
C ILE A 641 9.37 29.48 3.86
N THR A 642 9.83 28.34 3.37
CA THR A 642 11.26 27.99 3.29
C THR A 642 11.72 27.95 1.85
N TYR A 643 12.91 28.51 1.61
CA TYR A 643 13.58 28.50 0.31
C TYR A 643 14.83 27.62 0.39
N LYS A 644 15.01 26.72 -0.58
CA LYS A 644 16.17 25.84 -0.72
C LYS A 644 16.71 25.94 -2.15
N ARG A 645 18.01 25.71 -2.33
CA ARG A 645 18.65 25.67 -3.65
C ARG A 645 18.93 24.22 -4.02
N PRO A 646 18.24 23.66 -5.04
CA PRO A 646 18.60 22.37 -5.61
C PRO A 646 20.01 22.39 -6.18
N GLU A 647 20.82 21.38 -5.87
CA GLU A 647 22.17 21.21 -6.42
C GLU A 647 22.46 19.75 -6.78
N PHE A 648 23.26 19.54 -7.85
CA PHE A 648 23.66 18.18 -8.23
C PHE A 648 24.79 17.68 -7.32
N LEU A 649 24.47 16.79 -6.38
CA LEU A 649 25.39 16.40 -5.30
C LEU A 649 25.83 14.93 -5.41
N CYS A 650 27.08 14.70 -5.85
CA CYS A 650 27.66 13.35 -5.91
C CYS A 650 28.87 13.18 -4.98
N HIS A 651 28.76 12.24 -4.04
CA HIS A 651 29.81 11.94 -3.06
C HIS A 651 30.84 10.89 -3.55
N CYS A 652 31.14 10.80 -4.85
CA CYS A 652 32.18 9.88 -5.34
C CYS A 652 33.59 10.43 -5.06
N SER A 653 34.50 9.57 -4.62
CA SER A 653 35.90 9.88 -4.36
C SER A 653 36.77 8.66 -4.68
N ASP A 654 38.07 8.86 -4.86
CA ASP A 654 39.03 7.80 -5.14
C ASP A 654 39.01 6.73 -4.03
N GLU A 655 38.93 7.14 -2.77
CA GLU A 655 38.74 6.27 -1.60
C GLU A 655 37.53 5.33 -1.73
N ARG A 656 36.40 5.82 -2.27
CA ARG A 656 35.21 4.99 -2.48
C ARG A 656 35.37 4.02 -3.63
N VAL A 657 36.12 4.39 -4.67
CA VAL A 657 36.47 3.48 -5.77
C VAL A 657 37.38 2.36 -5.24
N TYR A 658 38.44 2.69 -4.49
CA TYR A 658 39.27 1.69 -3.82
C TYR A 658 38.44 0.81 -2.87
N THR A 659 37.51 1.38 -2.10
CA THR A 659 36.59 0.61 -1.23
C THR A 659 35.75 -0.40 -2.02
N ALA A 660 35.23 -0.01 -3.20
CA ALA A 660 34.49 -0.91 -4.07
C ALA A 660 35.38 -2.03 -4.63
N LEU A 661 36.63 -1.74 -5.02
CA LEU A 661 37.60 -2.76 -5.44
C LEU A 661 37.92 -3.77 -4.32
N LYS A 662 37.88 -3.38 -3.04
CA LYS A 662 38.09 -4.31 -1.91
C LYS A 662 36.93 -5.30 -1.70
N LEU A 663 35.82 -5.16 -2.43
CA LEU A 663 34.65 -6.06 -2.38
C LEU A 663 34.65 -7.14 -3.49
N LEU A 664 35.50 -7.00 -4.51
CA LEU A 664 35.67 -8.00 -5.57
C LEU A 664 36.53 -9.17 -5.09
N GLU A 665 36.48 -10.32 -5.78
CA GLU A 665 37.37 -11.42 -5.44
C GLU A 665 38.82 -11.07 -5.80
N LYS A 666 39.77 -11.49 -4.96
CA LYS A 666 41.20 -11.13 -5.12
C LYS A 666 41.74 -11.50 -6.51
N THR A 667 41.28 -12.62 -7.05
CA THR A 667 41.61 -13.14 -8.38
C THR A 667 41.07 -12.26 -9.52
N GLU A 668 39.87 -11.68 -9.38
CA GLU A 668 39.31 -10.76 -10.38
C GLU A 668 40.15 -9.48 -10.46
N VAL A 669 40.55 -8.93 -9.31
CA VAL A 669 41.41 -7.73 -9.28
C VAL A 669 42.82 -8.04 -9.79
N GLU A 670 43.39 -9.19 -9.43
CA GLU A 670 44.68 -9.62 -9.99
C GLU A 670 44.63 -9.85 -11.52
N GLU A 671 43.48 -10.23 -12.09
CA GLU A 671 43.29 -10.28 -13.55
C GLU A 671 43.18 -8.89 -14.19
N LEU A 672 42.45 -7.95 -13.56
CA LEU A 672 42.33 -6.58 -14.06
C LEU A 672 43.69 -5.89 -14.11
N VAL A 673 44.48 -6.01 -13.04
CA VAL A 673 45.85 -5.46 -12.92
C VAL A 673 46.83 -6.11 -13.92
N LYS A 674 46.56 -7.33 -14.40
CA LYS A 674 47.38 -8.01 -15.44
C LYS A 674 46.98 -7.68 -16.88
N LYS A 675 45.74 -7.23 -17.10
CA LYS A 675 45.19 -6.98 -18.44
C LYS A 675 45.33 -5.52 -18.88
N ASP A 676 45.41 -4.59 -17.95
CA ASP A 676 45.48 -3.15 -18.20
C ASP A 676 46.51 -2.47 -17.28
N GLU A 677 47.28 -1.51 -17.81
CA GLU A 677 48.18 -0.67 -17.00
C GLU A 677 47.42 0.31 -16.08
N ALA A 678 46.15 0.61 -16.41
CA ALA A 678 45.28 1.47 -15.62
C ALA A 678 43.84 0.93 -15.55
N ILE A 679 43.31 0.76 -14.34
CA ILE A 679 41.92 0.36 -14.11
C ILE A 679 41.03 1.60 -14.26
N GLU A 680 40.10 1.56 -15.22
CA GLU A 680 39.07 2.58 -15.39
C GLU A 680 37.78 2.24 -14.64
N VAL A 681 37.32 3.13 -13.76
CA VAL A 681 36.02 3.01 -13.06
C VAL A 681 35.18 4.25 -13.32
N LYS A 682 33.99 4.09 -13.93
CA LYS A 682 33.04 5.19 -14.15
C LYS A 682 32.01 5.24 -13.03
N CYS A 683 31.82 6.41 -12.42
CA CYS A 683 30.74 6.61 -11.46
C CYS A 683 29.38 6.71 -12.18
N GLU A 684 28.44 5.80 -11.90
CA GLU A 684 27.10 5.79 -12.53
C GLU A 684 26.34 7.10 -12.34
N PHE A 685 26.40 7.70 -11.14
CA PHE A 685 25.66 8.93 -10.83
C PHE A 685 26.14 10.18 -11.59
N CYS A 686 27.45 10.45 -11.61
CA CYS A 686 27.99 11.71 -12.13
C CYS A 686 28.84 11.57 -13.39
N GLY A 687 28.94 10.37 -13.95
CA GLY A 687 29.72 10.06 -15.15
C GLY A 687 31.24 10.19 -15.02
N LYS A 688 31.76 10.68 -13.87
CA LYS A 688 33.20 10.87 -13.64
C LYS A 688 33.94 9.55 -13.81
N LEU A 689 34.94 9.58 -14.70
CA LEU A 689 35.89 8.50 -14.92
C LEU A 689 37.04 8.62 -13.92
N TYR A 690 37.33 7.52 -13.23
CA TYR A 690 38.48 7.35 -12.35
C TYR A 690 39.48 6.44 -13.05
N ARG A 691 40.73 6.86 -13.12
CA ARG A 691 41.85 6.08 -13.68
C ARG A 691 42.82 5.79 -12.55
N LEU A 692 42.96 4.52 -12.18
CA LEU A 692 43.82 4.07 -11.10
C LEU A 692 44.99 3.28 -11.70
N SER A 693 46.22 3.59 -11.31
CA SER A 693 47.39 2.82 -11.79
C SER A 693 47.38 1.40 -11.21
N ALA A 694 47.92 0.44 -11.95
CA ALA A 694 48.17 -0.90 -11.45
C ALA A 694 48.96 -0.90 -10.11
N GLU A 695 49.96 -0.02 -9.99
CA GLU A 695 50.80 0.11 -8.80
C GLU A 695 50.03 0.60 -7.57
N ASP A 696 49.21 1.64 -7.71
CA ASP A 696 48.42 2.19 -6.60
C ASP A 696 47.37 1.18 -6.11
N VAL A 697 46.76 0.44 -7.04
CA VAL A 697 45.79 -0.63 -6.73
C VAL A 697 46.45 -1.77 -5.96
N VAL A 698 47.61 -2.26 -6.40
CA VAL A 698 48.39 -3.29 -5.68
C VAL A 698 48.76 -2.83 -4.27
N LYS A 699 49.19 -1.58 -4.13
CA LYS A 699 49.59 -0.96 -2.86
C LYS A 699 48.42 -0.80 -1.88
N GLU A 700 47.28 -0.27 -2.33
CA GLU A 700 46.10 -0.04 -1.48
C GLU A 700 45.36 -1.33 -1.08
N LEU A 701 45.40 -2.35 -1.93
CA LEU A 701 44.79 -3.65 -1.65
C LEU A 701 45.74 -4.63 -0.95
N LYS A 702 47.03 -4.29 -0.81
CA LYS A 702 48.10 -5.17 -0.30
C LYS A 702 48.16 -6.50 -1.07
N LEU A 703 48.01 -6.43 -2.39
CA LEU A 703 48.18 -7.58 -3.26
C LEU A 703 49.65 -8.00 -3.27
N THR A 704 49.90 -9.28 -3.56
CA THR A 704 51.25 -9.77 -3.80
C THR A 704 51.81 -9.02 -5.01
N PRO A 705 53.02 -8.45 -4.96
CA PRO A 705 53.60 -7.77 -6.12
C PRO A 705 53.60 -8.68 -7.34
N LEU A 706 53.31 -8.11 -8.51
CA LEU A 706 53.53 -8.81 -9.77
C LEU A 706 55.00 -9.23 -9.82
N GLN A 707 55.23 -10.55 -9.90
CA GLN A 707 56.53 -11.04 -10.33
C GLN A 707 56.59 -10.83 -11.85
N ASP A 708 57.58 -10.07 -12.30
CA ASP A 708 57.86 -9.92 -13.73
C ASP A 708 58.12 -11.31 -14.36
N PRO A 709 57.77 -11.51 -15.65
CA PRO A 709 57.95 -12.77 -16.37
C PRO A 709 59.39 -13.28 -16.49
#